data_AF-A0AAE4ENT6-F1
#
_entry.id   AF-A0AAE4ENT6-F1
#
_cell.length_a   1.000
_cell.length_b   1.000
_cell.length_c   1.000
_cell.angle_alpha   90.00
_cell.angle_beta   90.00
_cell.angle_gamma   90.00
#
_symmetry.space_group_name_H-M   'P 1'
#
loop_
_entity.id
_entity.type
_entity.pdbx_description
1 polymer ?
#
loop_
_entity_poly.entity_id
_entity_poly.type
_entity_poly.pdbx_seq_one_letter_code
_entity_poly.pdbx_strand_id
1 'polypeptide(L)'
;MSKFPTVLKRLVLGRPFRSDRLSHTLLPKRIALPIFASDALSSVAYAPEEIFLTLSVAGLSAYALAPWIGVMVALVMLVVVASYRQNVHAYPSGGGDYEVANTNLGGKFGLTVASALLVDYVLTVAVSTSSGVANIGSAVPWVAQHKVLASIVIVVVLTSLNLRGIRESGKAFAIPTYGFIIGILAMVAWGLVQAATGTEMKAESAGFTLTAEGTFAGVGYAFLVLRAFSSGAAALTGVEAISNGVPAFQKPKSKNAATTLLMMGLLAVTMLVGIITLATITDVKFAEDPARQLEGAPAGYEQKTIVAQIAHAVFADFPPAFYYISFSTGIILLLAANTAFNGFPVLGSILAQDRYLPRQLHTRGDRLAFSNGILFLAAFALVLIIAFDAEVTRLIQLYIVGVFVSFTVSQAGMIRHWNRLLARETDPGARRRMRRSQTVNAIGLTMTATVLVIVLITKFLLGAWIAIAAMVAIFALMTAIRRHYDRVADELKELGDTPTVLPSRNHAIVLVSKLHRPTLRALAYAKAMRPDVLEAVTVNVDDADTRKLTAEWDAHNFKVPLKVVESPYREITKPVLDYVKRVRGDNPRNVVTVFIPEYVVGHWWEQVLHNQSALRLKGRLLFQSGVIVASVPWQLESSAKAAARVRNERPAAGDVRRGFSPNGKPVAAPKPKEPAE
;
A
#
# COMPACT_ATOMS: atom_id res chain seq x y z
N MET A 1 -14.02 13.96 18.66
CA MET A 1 -13.85 12.86 17.68
C MET A 1 -14.39 11.57 18.27
N SER A 2 -15.19 10.84 17.48
CA SER A 2 -15.97 9.66 17.88
C SER A 2 -15.14 8.54 18.51
N LYS A 3 -15.57 8.06 19.68
CA LYS A 3 -14.94 6.93 20.37
C LYS A 3 -15.19 5.59 19.68
N PHE A 4 -16.26 5.38 18.93
CA PHE A 4 -16.46 4.07 18.26
C PHE A 4 -15.42 3.81 17.17
N PRO A 5 -15.15 4.74 16.24
CA PRO A 5 -14.00 4.68 15.35
C PRO A 5 -12.69 4.70 16.13
N THR A 6 -12.55 5.45 17.23
CA THR A 6 -11.29 5.49 18.00
C THR A 6 -11.04 4.19 18.78
N VAL A 7 -12.07 3.49 19.25
CA VAL A 7 -12.00 2.23 20.01
C VAL A 7 -11.80 1.08 19.03
N LEU A 8 -12.53 1.04 17.92
CA LEU A 8 -12.28 0.11 16.83
C LEU A 8 -10.87 0.34 16.26
N LYS A 9 -10.48 1.59 16.03
CA LYS A 9 -9.10 1.98 15.67
C LYS A 9 -8.11 1.63 16.77
N ARG A 10 -8.43 1.68 18.06
CA ARG A 10 -7.50 1.28 19.14
C ARG A 10 -7.41 -0.24 19.30
N LEU A 11 -8.49 -0.97 19.00
CA LEU A 11 -8.53 -2.43 19.03
C LEU A 11 -7.80 -3.00 17.81
N VAL A 12 -7.98 -2.38 16.65
CA VAL A 12 -7.29 -2.76 15.40
C VAL A 12 -5.89 -2.16 15.33
N LEU A 13 -5.63 -0.93 15.76
CA LEU A 13 -4.32 -0.25 15.61
C LEU A 13 -3.50 -0.17 16.89
N GLY A 14 -4.06 -0.31 18.10
CA GLY A 14 -3.33 -0.14 19.36
C GLY A 14 -3.03 1.32 19.75
N ARG A 15 -2.29 1.54 20.86
CA ARG A 15 -1.91 2.87 21.38
C ARG A 15 -0.89 3.60 20.47
N PRO A 16 -0.97 4.94 20.32
CA PRO A 16 -0.06 5.72 19.47
C PRO A 16 1.40 5.68 19.94
N PHE A 17 2.34 5.76 18.99
CA PHE A 17 3.78 5.85 19.28
C PHE A 17 4.23 7.32 19.30
N ARG A 18 5.22 7.64 20.15
CA ARG A 18 5.88 8.95 20.12
C ARG A 18 6.92 8.99 18.98
N SER A 19 7.02 10.14 18.30
CA SER A 19 7.89 10.37 17.14
C SER A 19 9.39 10.26 17.44
N ASP A 20 9.79 10.41 18.70
CA ASP A 20 11.17 10.34 19.19
C ASP A 20 11.74 8.90 19.25
N ARG A 21 10.92 7.86 19.05
CA ARG A 21 11.34 6.45 19.05
C ARG A 21 11.80 5.91 17.68
N LEU A 22 11.98 6.77 16.68
CA LEU A 22 12.47 6.41 15.34
C LEU A 22 13.98 6.11 15.34
N SER A 23 14.42 5.13 16.14
CA SER A 23 15.69 4.46 15.88
C SER A 23 15.46 3.32 14.89
N HIS A 24 15.83 3.56 13.63
CA HIS A 24 15.95 2.52 12.61
C HIS A 24 17.02 1.53 13.08
N THR A 25 16.61 0.34 13.52
CA THR A 25 17.54 -0.76 13.75
C THR A 25 18.04 -1.24 12.40
N LEU A 26 19.27 -0.85 12.05
CA LEU A 26 19.93 -1.33 10.83
C LEU A 26 20.00 -2.85 10.87
N LEU A 27 19.60 -3.50 9.78
CA LEU A 27 19.47 -4.94 9.70
C LEU A 27 20.79 -5.59 9.25
N PRO A 28 21.30 -6.61 9.97
CA PRO A 28 22.40 -7.42 9.49
C PRO A 28 21.95 -8.29 8.31
N LYS A 29 22.86 -8.68 7.42
CA LYS A 29 22.57 -9.47 6.20
C LYS A 29 21.74 -10.74 6.44
N ARG A 30 21.97 -11.42 7.58
CA ARG A 30 21.25 -12.65 7.97
C ARG A 30 19.76 -12.40 8.27
N ILE A 31 19.40 -11.18 8.63
CA ILE A 31 18.01 -10.79 8.91
C ILE A 31 17.41 -10.08 7.69
N ALA A 32 18.23 -9.34 6.95
CA ALA A 32 17.80 -8.63 5.76
C ALA A 32 17.41 -9.56 4.60
N LEU A 33 18.12 -10.68 4.39
CA LEU A 33 17.78 -11.67 3.36
C LEU A 33 16.33 -12.17 3.57
N PRO A 34 15.92 -12.72 4.72
CA PRO A 34 14.55 -13.15 4.93
C PRO A 34 13.46 -12.10 4.74
N ILE A 35 13.75 -10.84 5.06
CA ILE A 35 12.76 -9.75 5.05
C ILE A 35 12.56 -9.20 3.64
N PHE A 36 13.65 -8.95 2.92
CA PHE A 36 13.58 -8.34 1.59
C PHE A 36 13.54 -9.34 0.44
N ALA A 37 13.96 -10.59 0.69
CA ALA A 37 14.03 -11.62 -0.33
C ALA A 37 12.86 -12.61 -0.28
N SER A 38 11.91 -12.46 0.66
CA SER A 38 10.73 -13.33 0.76
C SER A 38 9.95 -13.37 -0.55
N ASP A 39 9.73 -12.21 -1.15
CA ASP A 39 9.01 -12.06 -2.42
C ASP A 39 9.66 -12.86 -3.56
N ALA A 40 10.93 -12.58 -3.84
CA ALA A 40 11.69 -13.28 -4.88
C ALA A 40 11.85 -14.78 -4.62
N LEU A 41 12.09 -15.20 -3.37
CA LEU A 41 12.25 -16.63 -3.05
C LEU A 41 10.91 -17.37 -3.09
N SER A 42 9.82 -16.71 -2.69
CA SER A 42 8.47 -17.29 -2.74
C SER A 42 7.95 -17.49 -4.16
N SER A 43 8.44 -16.69 -5.12
CA SER A 43 8.08 -16.78 -6.54
C SER A 43 8.39 -18.16 -7.14
N VAL A 44 9.34 -18.88 -6.55
CA VAL A 44 9.71 -20.25 -6.92
C VAL A 44 8.61 -21.27 -6.62
N ALA A 45 7.63 -20.94 -5.77
CA ALA A 45 6.51 -21.81 -5.46
C ALA A 45 5.46 -21.88 -6.59
N TYR A 46 5.30 -20.80 -7.37
CA TYR A 46 4.30 -20.74 -8.46
C TYR A 46 4.93 -20.64 -9.86
N ALA A 47 6.17 -20.16 -10.01
CA ALA A 47 6.75 -20.00 -11.34
C ALA A 47 6.98 -21.33 -12.10
N PRO A 48 7.44 -22.43 -11.47
CA PRO A 48 7.43 -23.75 -12.10
C PRO A 48 6.03 -24.17 -12.53
N GLU A 49 5.05 -23.97 -11.66
CA GLU A 49 3.64 -24.30 -11.91
C GLU A 49 3.11 -23.64 -13.18
N GLU A 50 3.41 -22.35 -13.36
CA GLU A 50 3.05 -21.59 -14.54
C GLU A 50 3.73 -22.07 -15.84
N ILE A 51 4.94 -22.65 -15.76
CA ILE A 51 5.61 -23.29 -16.91
C ILE A 51 4.84 -24.55 -17.31
N PHE A 52 4.55 -25.45 -16.36
CA PHE A 52 3.84 -26.70 -16.63
C PHE A 52 2.39 -26.45 -17.07
N LEU A 53 1.69 -25.51 -16.43
CA LEU A 53 0.33 -25.12 -16.80
C LEU A 53 0.30 -24.62 -18.25
N THR A 54 1.23 -23.76 -18.65
CA THR A 54 1.27 -23.24 -20.03
C THR A 54 1.58 -24.35 -21.05
N LEU A 55 2.48 -25.29 -20.71
CA LEU A 55 2.82 -26.41 -21.59
C LEU A 55 1.68 -27.43 -21.69
N SER A 56 0.81 -27.51 -20.67
CA SER A 56 -0.27 -28.50 -20.59
C SER A 56 -1.25 -28.41 -21.76
N VAL A 57 -1.42 -27.22 -22.33
CA VAL A 57 -2.28 -26.94 -23.49
C VAL A 57 -1.87 -27.79 -24.70
N ALA A 58 -0.57 -28.04 -24.88
CA ALA A 58 -0.04 -28.88 -25.97
C ALA A 58 0.15 -30.36 -25.57
N GLY A 59 -0.30 -30.74 -24.37
CA GLY A 59 -0.22 -32.10 -23.86
C GLY A 59 1.16 -32.51 -23.32
N LEU A 60 1.27 -33.79 -22.95
CA LEU A 60 2.40 -34.32 -22.19
C LEU A 60 3.76 -34.18 -22.89
N SER A 61 3.80 -34.28 -24.23
CA SER A 61 5.05 -34.16 -24.99
C SER A 61 5.74 -32.80 -24.80
N ALA A 62 4.96 -31.75 -24.53
CA ALA A 62 5.50 -30.41 -24.30
C ALA A 62 6.25 -30.29 -22.96
N TYR A 63 5.95 -31.13 -21.97
CA TYR A 63 6.63 -31.11 -20.66
C TYR A 63 8.12 -31.42 -20.75
N ALA A 64 8.57 -32.12 -21.79
CA ALA A 64 9.99 -32.35 -22.05
C ALA A 64 10.80 -31.04 -22.23
N LEU A 65 10.12 -29.92 -22.55
CA LEU A 65 10.74 -28.59 -22.65
C LEU A 65 10.83 -27.85 -21.32
N ALA A 66 10.12 -28.28 -20.27
CA ALA A 66 10.08 -27.56 -19.00
C ALA A 66 11.47 -27.36 -18.37
N PRO A 67 12.40 -28.34 -18.36
CA PRO A 67 13.76 -28.13 -17.86
C PRO A 67 14.54 -27.08 -18.66
N TRP A 68 14.41 -27.07 -19.99
CA TRP A 68 15.08 -26.10 -20.86
C TRP A 68 14.55 -24.68 -20.65
N ILE A 69 13.23 -24.53 -20.53
CA ILE A 69 12.60 -23.26 -20.18
C ILE A 69 13.08 -22.79 -18.80
N GLY A 70 13.15 -23.70 -17.83
CA GLY A 70 13.70 -23.44 -16.49
C GLY A 70 15.13 -22.90 -16.52
N VAL A 71 16.00 -23.50 -17.35
CA VAL A 71 17.37 -23.02 -17.56
C VAL A 71 17.39 -21.61 -18.19
N MET A 72 16.53 -21.33 -19.16
CA MET A 72 16.41 -20.00 -19.75
C MET A 72 15.97 -18.95 -18.72
N VAL A 73 14.95 -19.26 -17.91
CA VAL A 73 14.48 -18.38 -16.83
C VAL A 73 15.59 -18.14 -15.80
N ALA A 74 16.32 -19.19 -15.41
CA ALA A 74 17.45 -19.09 -14.50
C ALA A 74 18.57 -18.20 -15.06
N LEU A 75 18.86 -18.28 -16.36
CA LEU A 75 19.84 -17.41 -17.01
C LEU A 75 19.43 -15.95 -16.93
N VAL A 76 18.17 -15.61 -17.27
CA VAL A 76 17.68 -14.24 -17.18
C VAL A 76 17.72 -13.74 -15.73
N MET A 77 17.34 -14.58 -14.77
CA MET A 77 17.43 -14.25 -13.33
C MET A 77 18.85 -13.87 -12.93
N LEU A 78 19.86 -14.67 -13.31
CA LEU A 78 21.26 -14.38 -12.99
C LEU A 78 21.75 -13.07 -13.62
N VAL A 79 21.33 -12.77 -14.86
CA VAL A 79 21.67 -11.52 -15.54
C VAL A 79 21.01 -10.32 -14.85
N VAL A 80 19.72 -10.42 -14.51
CA VAL A 80 19.00 -9.36 -13.79
C VAL A 80 19.64 -9.13 -12.42
N VAL A 81 19.94 -10.18 -11.66
CA VAL A 81 20.65 -10.07 -10.37
C VAL A 81 22.02 -9.42 -10.55
N ALA A 82 22.79 -9.80 -11.57
CA ALA A 82 24.09 -9.19 -11.85
C ALA A 82 23.99 -7.69 -12.17
N SER A 83 22.93 -7.27 -12.89
CA SER A 83 22.66 -5.86 -13.15
C SER A 83 22.19 -5.10 -11.90
N TYR A 84 21.22 -5.63 -11.14
CA TYR A 84 20.69 -4.97 -9.94
C TYR A 84 21.75 -4.80 -8.85
N ARG A 85 22.74 -5.70 -8.79
CA ARG A 85 23.92 -5.51 -7.94
C ARG A 85 24.63 -4.19 -8.26
N GLN A 86 24.66 -3.74 -9.50
CA GLN A 86 25.24 -2.45 -9.87
C GLN A 86 24.34 -1.27 -9.47
N ASN A 87 23.03 -1.39 -9.67
CA ASN A 87 22.05 -0.36 -9.29
C ASN A 87 22.20 -0.01 -7.81
N VAL A 88 22.27 -1.02 -6.95
CA VAL A 88 22.43 -0.87 -5.49
C VAL A 88 23.77 -0.23 -5.09
N HIS A 89 24.82 -0.38 -5.90
CA HIS A 89 26.09 0.33 -5.67
C HIS A 89 26.02 1.80 -6.10
N ALA A 90 25.32 2.10 -7.19
CA ALA A 90 25.18 3.47 -7.72
C ALA A 90 24.15 4.31 -6.92
N TYR A 91 23.11 3.68 -6.39
CA TYR A 91 21.97 4.34 -5.72
C TYR A 91 21.72 3.78 -4.31
N PRO A 92 22.52 4.18 -3.29
CA PRO A 92 22.37 3.71 -1.92
C PRO A 92 21.16 4.30 -1.17
N SER A 93 20.49 5.30 -1.77
CA SER A 93 19.33 6.04 -1.27
C SER A 93 18.05 5.20 -1.18
N GLY A 94 17.96 4.08 -1.91
CA GLY A 94 16.84 3.15 -1.86
C GLY A 94 15.62 3.55 -2.69
N GLY A 95 15.72 4.52 -3.60
CA GLY A 95 14.63 4.85 -4.52
C GLY A 95 14.52 3.89 -5.72
N GLY A 96 15.34 2.84 -5.76
CA GLY A 96 15.29 1.75 -6.73
C GLY A 96 15.17 2.19 -8.18
N ASP A 97 14.31 1.50 -8.94
CA ASP A 97 14.15 1.74 -10.38
C ASP A 97 13.51 3.08 -10.69
N TYR A 98 12.64 3.59 -9.80
CA TYR A 98 12.06 4.93 -9.93
C TYR A 98 13.15 6.01 -9.92
N GLU A 99 14.07 5.95 -8.95
CA GLU A 99 15.16 6.92 -8.83
C GLU A 99 16.14 6.83 -10.00
N VAL A 100 16.47 5.61 -10.44
CA VAL A 100 17.33 5.37 -11.61
C VAL A 100 16.71 5.97 -12.87
N ALA A 101 15.42 5.72 -13.12
CA ALA A 101 14.72 6.24 -14.29
C ALA A 101 14.55 7.76 -14.24
N ASN A 102 14.08 8.29 -13.11
CA ASN A 102 13.83 9.72 -12.93
C ASN A 102 15.13 10.54 -13.07
N THR A 103 16.23 10.08 -12.47
CA THR A 103 17.51 10.81 -12.45
C THR A 103 18.24 10.76 -13.79
N ASN A 104 18.15 9.64 -14.52
CA ASN A 104 18.94 9.45 -15.75
C ASN A 104 18.15 9.73 -17.03
N LEU A 105 16.86 9.37 -17.08
CA LEU A 105 16.01 9.49 -18.27
C LEU A 105 15.00 10.65 -18.17
N GLY A 106 14.67 11.08 -16.95
CA GLY A 106 13.80 12.23 -16.67
C GLY A 106 12.42 11.85 -16.11
N GLY A 107 11.65 12.87 -15.73
CA GLY A 107 10.40 12.71 -14.97
C GLY A 107 9.32 11.85 -15.62
N LYS A 108 9.19 11.88 -16.96
CA LYS A 108 8.21 11.04 -17.67
C LYS A 108 8.53 9.54 -17.54
N PHE A 109 9.81 9.17 -17.67
CA PHE A 109 10.25 7.78 -17.49
C PHE A 109 10.18 7.35 -16.02
N GLY A 110 10.49 8.26 -15.10
CA GLY A 110 10.24 8.06 -13.67
C GLY A 110 8.77 7.76 -13.39
N LEU A 111 7.84 8.52 -13.96
CA LEU A 111 6.40 8.28 -13.83
C LEU A 111 5.94 6.94 -14.43
N THR A 112 6.49 6.53 -15.57
CA THR A 112 6.20 5.21 -16.15
C THR A 112 6.60 4.10 -15.18
N VAL A 113 7.82 4.15 -14.64
CA VAL A 113 8.29 3.17 -13.65
C VAL A 113 7.47 3.22 -12.37
N ALA A 114 7.17 4.43 -11.86
CA ALA A 114 6.31 4.59 -10.68
C ALA A 114 4.92 3.97 -10.89
N SER A 115 4.30 4.19 -12.05
CA SER A 115 3.01 3.59 -12.36
C SER A 115 3.08 2.06 -12.43
N ALA A 116 4.16 1.52 -13.00
CA ALA A 116 4.40 0.09 -13.04
C ALA A 116 4.57 -0.50 -11.63
N LEU A 117 5.43 0.08 -10.79
CA LEU A 117 5.67 -0.36 -9.42
C LEU A 117 4.42 -0.25 -8.52
N LEU A 118 3.58 0.77 -8.70
CA LEU A 118 2.33 0.89 -7.94
C LEU A 118 1.34 -0.24 -8.29
N VAL A 119 1.23 -0.59 -9.57
CA VAL A 119 0.45 -1.76 -10.01
C VAL A 119 1.08 -3.05 -9.50
N ASP A 120 2.42 -3.13 -9.57
CA ASP A 120 3.19 -4.29 -9.13
C ASP A 120 2.90 -4.63 -7.67
N TYR A 121 3.05 -3.66 -6.77
CA TYR A 121 2.78 -3.89 -5.36
C TYR A 121 1.35 -4.35 -5.06
N VAL A 122 0.34 -3.81 -5.77
CA VAL A 122 -1.04 -4.25 -5.63
C VAL A 122 -1.17 -5.72 -6.05
N LEU A 123 -0.55 -6.09 -7.18
CA LEU A 123 -0.53 -7.45 -7.68
C LEU A 123 0.30 -8.39 -6.80
N THR A 124 1.41 -7.97 -6.21
CA THR A 124 2.17 -8.76 -5.23
C THR A 124 1.28 -9.18 -4.07
N VAL A 125 0.50 -8.27 -3.48
CA VAL A 125 -0.43 -8.65 -2.40
C VAL A 125 -1.48 -9.65 -2.89
N ALA A 126 -2.06 -9.42 -4.07
CA ALA A 126 -3.11 -10.28 -4.63
C ALA A 126 -2.59 -11.68 -4.99
N VAL A 127 -1.49 -11.75 -5.75
CA VAL A 127 -0.83 -12.99 -6.21
C VAL A 127 -0.28 -13.76 -5.02
N SER A 128 0.52 -13.15 -4.15
CA SER A 128 1.15 -13.87 -3.05
C SER A 128 0.12 -14.34 -2.02
N THR A 129 -0.94 -13.57 -1.75
CA THR A 129 -2.00 -14.05 -0.85
C THR A 129 -2.77 -15.21 -1.47
N SER A 130 -3.17 -15.10 -2.75
CA SER A 130 -3.92 -16.16 -3.44
C SER A 130 -3.10 -17.44 -3.58
N SER A 131 -1.81 -17.33 -3.94
CA SER A 131 -0.88 -18.47 -4.03
C SER A 131 -0.57 -19.06 -2.65
N GLY A 132 -0.47 -18.23 -1.61
CA GLY A 132 -0.31 -18.69 -0.24
C GLY A 132 -1.51 -19.51 0.22
N VAL A 133 -2.73 -19.04 -0.10
CA VAL A 133 -3.98 -19.76 0.15
C VAL A 133 -4.06 -21.06 -0.65
N ALA A 134 -3.62 -21.09 -1.91
CA ALA A 134 -3.59 -22.31 -2.72
C ALA A 134 -2.66 -23.39 -2.13
N ASN A 135 -1.49 -22.99 -1.63
CA ASN A 135 -0.55 -23.92 -0.98
C ASN A 135 -1.08 -24.42 0.37
N ILE A 136 -1.72 -23.56 1.16
CA ILE A 136 -2.38 -23.98 2.41
C ILE A 136 -3.58 -24.88 2.10
N GLY A 137 -4.36 -24.54 1.07
CA GLY A 137 -5.52 -25.29 0.60
C GLY A 137 -5.17 -26.70 0.14
N SER A 138 -3.97 -26.89 -0.42
CA SER A 138 -3.46 -28.21 -0.80
C SER A 138 -3.33 -29.18 0.40
N ALA A 139 -3.17 -28.65 1.61
CA ALA A 139 -3.12 -29.42 2.86
C ALA A 139 -4.42 -29.33 3.70
N VAL A 140 -5.22 -28.27 3.52
CA VAL A 140 -6.45 -28.00 4.29
C VAL A 140 -7.64 -27.79 3.33
N PRO A 141 -8.48 -28.82 3.09
CA PRO A 141 -9.55 -28.76 2.09
C PRO A 141 -10.55 -27.61 2.28
N TRP A 142 -10.86 -27.24 3.53
CA TRP A 142 -11.75 -26.11 3.81
C TRP A 142 -11.24 -24.79 3.22
N VAL A 143 -9.92 -24.58 3.22
CA VAL A 143 -9.28 -23.40 2.67
C VAL A 143 -9.34 -23.42 1.14
N ALA A 144 -9.18 -24.59 0.52
CA ALA A 144 -9.30 -24.74 -0.93
C ALA A 144 -10.71 -24.40 -1.43
N GLN A 145 -11.75 -24.92 -0.76
CA GLN A 145 -13.15 -24.63 -1.09
C GLN A 145 -13.55 -23.15 -0.86
N HIS A 146 -12.91 -22.46 0.08
CA HIS A 146 -13.21 -21.07 0.45
C HIS A 146 -12.06 -20.12 0.13
N LYS A 147 -11.33 -20.34 -0.98
CA LYS A 147 -10.10 -19.60 -1.32
C LYS A 147 -10.26 -18.08 -1.30
N VAL A 148 -11.38 -17.54 -1.82
CA VAL A 148 -11.65 -16.10 -1.82
C VAL A 148 -11.83 -15.55 -0.40
N LEU A 149 -12.63 -16.22 0.44
CA LEU A 149 -12.86 -15.80 1.81
C LEU A 149 -11.58 -15.86 2.65
N ALA A 150 -10.81 -16.94 2.52
CA ALA A 150 -9.52 -17.10 3.17
C ALA A 150 -8.54 -15.98 2.78
N SER A 151 -8.45 -15.66 1.49
CA SER A 151 -7.62 -14.56 0.98
C SER A 151 -8.04 -13.21 1.56
N ILE A 152 -9.34 -12.90 1.60
CA ILE A 152 -9.86 -11.65 2.19
C ILE A 152 -9.47 -11.55 3.67
N VAL A 153 -9.70 -12.61 4.45
CA VAL A 153 -9.36 -12.63 5.88
C VAL A 153 -7.87 -12.41 6.08
N ILE A 154 -7.02 -13.07 5.29
CA ILE A 154 -5.57 -12.91 5.36
C ILE A 154 -5.14 -11.48 5.02
N VAL A 155 -5.65 -10.88 3.93
CA VAL A 155 -5.34 -9.48 3.58
C VAL A 155 -5.75 -8.53 4.71
N VAL A 156 -6.92 -8.73 5.33
CA VAL A 156 -7.38 -7.92 6.46
C VAL A 156 -6.47 -8.07 7.68
N VAL A 157 -6.00 -9.29 7.97
CA VAL A 157 -5.05 -9.55 9.05
C VAL A 157 -3.71 -8.86 8.76
N LEU A 158 -3.14 -9.05 7.57
CA LEU A 158 -1.88 -8.41 7.16
C LEU A 158 -1.99 -6.88 7.20
N THR A 159 -3.09 -6.33 6.71
CA THR A 159 -3.39 -4.89 6.78
C THR A 159 -3.42 -4.42 8.23
N SER A 160 -4.08 -5.16 9.12
CA SER A 160 -4.17 -4.83 10.54
C SER A 160 -2.80 -4.87 11.22
N LEU A 161 -1.97 -5.87 10.92
CA LEU A 161 -0.60 -6.00 11.45
C LEU A 161 0.28 -4.81 11.02
N ASN A 162 0.20 -4.44 9.74
CA ASN A 162 0.96 -3.30 9.18
C ASN A 162 0.49 -1.96 9.74
N LEU A 163 -0.82 -1.74 9.87
CA LEU A 163 -1.34 -0.51 10.48
C LEU A 163 -1.04 -0.43 11.99
N ARG A 164 -0.93 -1.57 12.68
CA ARG A 164 -0.44 -1.62 14.06
C ARG A 164 1.02 -1.21 14.16
N GLY A 165 1.80 -1.15 13.08
CA GLY A 165 3.21 -0.80 13.15
C GLY A 165 3.94 -1.62 14.22
N ILE A 166 3.61 -2.90 14.35
CA ILE A 166 4.30 -3.81 15.27
C ILE A 166 5.76 -3.69 14.89
N ARG A 167 6.61 -3.24 15.82
CA ARG A 167 8.05 -3.11 15.58
C ARG A 167 8.54 -4.52 15.25
N GLU A 168 8.66 -4.79 13.95
CA GLU A 168 8.96 -6.12 13.46
C GLU A 168 10.34 -6.48 13.98
N SER A 169 10.39 -7.36 14.99
CA SER A 169 11.65 -7.97 15.36
C SER A 169 12.03 -8.78 14.14
N GLY A 170 13.02 -8.35 13.35
CA GLY A 170 13.38 -9.03 12.10
C GLY A 170 13.64 -10.53 12.25
N LYS A 171 13.89 -11.01 13.47
CA LYS A 171 13.90 -12.44 13.84
C LYS A 171 12.57 -13.17 13.58
N ALA A 172 11.42 -12.55 13.84
CA ALA A 172 10.10 -13.14 13.62
C ALA A 172 9.82 -13.40 12.13
N PHE A 173 10.33 -12.55 11.24
CA PHE A 173 10.26 -12.75 9.79
C PHE A 173 11.34 -13.69 9.27
N ALA A 174 12.47 -13.80 9.98
CA ALA A 174 13.56 -14.68 9.56
C ALA A 174 13.24 -16.17 9.65
N ILE A 175 12.50 -16.58 10.69
CA ILE A 175 12.23 -17.99 10.97
C ILE A 175 11.44 -18.65 9.83
N PRO A 176 10.30 -18.11 9.36
CA PRO A 176 9.54 -18.77 8.30
C PRO A 176 10.28 -18.82 6.97
N THR A 177 10.99 -17.76 6.59
CA THR A 177 11.74 -17.72 5.33
C THR A 177 12.86 -18.75 5.32
N TYR A 178 13.65 -18.86 6.39
CA TYR A 178 14.68 -19.89 6.47
C TYR A 178 14.09 -21.29 6.55
N GLY A 179 12.96 -21.47 7.24
CA GLY A 179 12.22 -22.73 7.25
C GLY A 179 11.83 -23.16 5.83
N PHE A 180 11.25 -22.26 5.05
CA PHE A 180 10.91 -22.51 3.65
C PHE A 180 12.14 -22.88 2.80
N ILE A 181 13.22 -22.07 2.85
CA ILE A 181 14.44 -22.33 2.07
C ILE A 181 15.02 -23.69 2.41
N ILE A 182 15.17 -24.01 3.70
CA ILE A 182 15.70 -25.29 4.15
C ILE A 182 14.76 -26.42 3.72
N GLY A 183 13.44 -26.24 3.84
CA GLY A 183 12.43 -27.22 3.45
C GLY A 183 12.50 -27.58 1.98
N ILE A 184 12.48 -26.59 1.09
CA ILE A 184 12.55 -26.82 -0.35
C ILE A 184 13.90 -27.42 -0.75
N LEU A 185 15.02 -26.90 -0.23
CA LEU A 185 16.34 -27.46 -0.54
C LEU A 185 16.49 -28.90 -0.03
N ALA A 186 15.95 -29.21 1.15
CA ALA A 186 15.93 -30.58 1.68
C ALA A 186 15.04 -31.50 0.84
N MET A 187 13.86 -31.04 0.41
CA MET A 187 12.99 -31.76 -0.51
C MET A 187 13.70 -32.06 -1.84
N VAL A 188 14.36 -31.06 -2.43
CA VAL A 188 15.16 -31.23 -3.65
C VAL A 188 16.29 -32.23 -3.44
N ALA A 189 17.09 -32.06 -2.39
CA ALA A 189 18.21 -32.96 -2.12
C ALA A 189 17.74 -34.40 -1.88
N TRP A 190 16.72 -34.59 -1.03
CA TRP A 190 16.17 -35.90 -0.71
C TRP A 190 15.50 -36.58 -1.90
N GLY A 191 14.72 -35.83 -2.68
CA GLY A 191 14.11 -36.34 -3.91
C GLY A 191 15.16 -36.77 -4.94
N LEU A 192 16.25 -36.01 -5.11
CA LEU A 192 17.34 -36.40 -6.00
C LEU A 192 18.08 -37.65 -5.51
N VAL A 193 18.26 -37.81 -4.20
CA VAL A 193 18.82 -39.04 -3.61
C VAL A 193 17.90 -40.24 -3.88
N GLN A 194 16.59 -40.11 -3.66
CA GLN A 194 15.63 -41.17 -3.95
C GLN A 194 15.56 -41.55 -5.43
N ALA A 195 15.66 -40.55 -6.32
CA ALA A 195 15.76 -40.79 -7.76
C ALA A 195 17.05 -41.57 -8.11
N ALA A 196 18.18 -41.20 -7.49
CA ALA A 196 19.46 -41.87 -7.72
C ALA A 196 19.51 -43.30 -7.17
N THR A 197 18.76 -43.61 -6.10
CA THR A 197 18.62 -44.96 -5.55
C THR A 197 17.58 -45.81 -6.29
N GLY A 198 16.89 -45.26 -7.29
CA GLY A 198 15.87 -45.96 -8.08
C GLY A 198 14.53 -46.11 -7.37
N THR A 199 14.24 -45.29 -6.35
CA THR A 199 12.95 -45.30 -5.66
C THR A 199 11.91 -44.65 -6.56
N GLU A 200 10.80 -45.34 -6.85
CA GLU A 200 9.69 -44.76 -7.60
C GLU A 200 8.97 -43.71 -6.74
N MET A 201 9.07 -42.45 -7.15
CA MET A 201 8.29 -41.35 -6.57
C MET A 201 7.25 -40.93 -7.60
N LYS A 202 5.97 -41.23 -7.36
CA LYS A 202 4.88 -40.82 -8.26
C LYS A 202 4.00 -39.78 -7.57
N ALA A 203 3.75 -38.66 -8.24
CA ALA A 203 2.77 -37.69 -7.80
C ALA A 203 1.35 -38.28 -7.85
N GLU A 204 0.45 -37.70 -7.07
CA GLU A 204 -0.98 -38.06 -7.08
C GLU A 204 -1.58 -37.98 -8.50
N SER A 205 -1.12 -37.02 -9.30
CA SER A 205 -1.54 -36.81 -10.67
C SER A 205 -0.83 -37.68 -11.71
N ALA A 206 0.21 -38.42 -11.34
CA ALA A 206 1.02 -39.20 -12.29
C ALA A 206 0.22 -40.31 -12.99
N GLY A 207 -0.86 -40.78 -12.36
CA GLY A 207 -1.77 -41.77 -12.95
C GLY A 207 -2.76 -41.20 -13.97
N PHE A 208 -2.87 -39.87 -14.11
CA PHE A 208 -3.82 -39.24 -15.02
C PHE A 208 -3.23 -39.06 -16.42
N THR A 209 -4.09 -39.13 -17.43
CA THR A 209 -3.73 -38.84 -18.81
C THR A 209 -4.05 -37.38 -19.13
N LEU A 210 -3.02 -36.64 -19.56
CA LEU A 210 -3.15 -35.23 -19.93
C LEU A 210 -3.51 -35.12 -21.42
N THR A 211 -4.76 -34.73 -21.68
CA THR A 211 -5.28 -34.56 -23.03
C THR A 211 -4.98 -33.16 -23.55
N ALA A 212 -4.33 -33.09 -24.71
CA ALA A 212 -4.02 -31.81 -25.36
C ALA A 212 -5.31 -31.16 -25.88
N GLU A 213 -5.45 -29.85 -25.71
CA GLU A 213 -6.59 -29.10 -26.27
C GLU A 213 -6.45 -28.89 -27.79
N GLY A 214 -5.23 -29.03 -28.33
CA GLY A 214 -4.97 -28.90 -29.75
C GLY A 214 -3.62 -29.47 -30.18
N THR A 215 -3.48 -29.71 -31.49
CA THR A 215 -2.21 -30.10 -32.09
C THR A 215 -1.42 -28.86 -32.49
N PHE A 216 -0.43 -28.48 -31.68
CA PHE A 216 0.45 -27.36 -31.98
C PHE A 216 1.67 -27.83 -32.77
N ALA A 217 1.84 -27.32 -33.99
CA ALA A 217 3.02 -27.58 -34.82
C ALA A 217 3.61 -26.27 -35.36
N GLY A 218 4.89 -26.30 -35.74
CA GLY A 218 5.59 -25.16 -36.35
C GLY A 218 5.55 -23.89 -35.49
N VAL A 219 5.01 -22.81 -36.06
CA VAL A 219 4.95 -21.49 -35.40
C VAL A 219 4.07 -21.51 -34.15
N GLY A 220 2.98 -22.27 -34.13
CA GLY A 220 2.10 -22.39 -32.96
C GLY A 220 2.83 -23.03 -31.77
N TYR A 221 3.68 -24.03 -32.02
CA TYR A 221 4.50 -24.65 -30.99
C TYR A 221 5.60 -23.70 -30.49
N ALA A 222 6.26 -22.96 -31.37
CA ALA A 222 7.24 -21.94 -30.98
C ALA A 222 6.60 -20.85 -30.11
N PHE A 223 5.38 -20.40 -30.46
CA PHE A 223 4.61 -19.45 -29.67
C PHE A 223 4.27 -19.98 -28.28
N LEU A 224 3.90 -21.27 -28.16
CA LEU A 224 3.66 -21.93 -26.87
C LEU A 224 4.92 -21.93 -25.99
N VAL A 225 6.08 -22.26 -26.56
CA VAL A 225 7.37 -22.23 -25.83
C VAL A 225 7.69 -20.83 -25.32
N LEU A 226 7.49 -19.81 -26.16
CA LEU A 226 7.66 -18.40 -25.78
C LEU A 226 6.69 -17.99 -24.67
N ARG A 227 5.42 -18.44 -24.74
CA ARG A 227 4.41 -18.22 -23.70
C ARG A 227 4.83 -18.87 -22.39
N ALA A 228 5.29 -20.12 -22.41
CA ALA A 228 5.71 -20.85 -21.21
C ALA A 228 6.95 -20.21 -20.57
N PHE A 229 7.91 -19.77 -21.38
CA PHE A 229 9.06 -18.98 -20.92
C PHE A 229 8.63 -17.65 -20.30
N SER A 230 7.71 -16.92 -20.93
CA SER A 230 7.16 -15.67 -20.39
C SER A 230 6.43 -15.89 -19.06
N SER A 231 5.69 -16.99 -18.91
CA SER A 231 5.04 -17.37 -17.65
C SER A 231 6.06 -17.71 -16.55
N GLY A 232 7.09 -18.51 -16.88
CA GLY A 232 8.17 -18.83 -15.94
C GLY A 232 9.00 -17.62 -15.52
N ALA A 233 9.05 -16.55 -16.33
CA ALA A 233 9.73 -15.30 -15.99
C ALA A 233 9.11 -14.59 -14.77
N ALA A 234 7.92 -15.00 -14.31
CA ALA A 234 7.37 -14.59 -13.02
C ALA A 234 8.28 -14.97 -11.84
N ALA A 235 9.24 -15.89 -12.00
CA ALA A 235 10.25 -16.16 -10.97
C ALA A 235 11.14 -14.95 -10.64
N LEU A 236 11.27 -13.99 -11.56
CA LEU A 236 12.17 -12.84 -11.45
C LEU A 236 11.58 -11.68 -10.63
N THR A 237 10.33 -11.81 -10.21
CA THR A 237 9.65 -10.78 -9.44
C THR A 237 10.22 -10.68 -8.02
N GLY A 238 10.11 -9.52 -7.38
CA GLY A 238 10.64 -9.31 -6.03
C GLY A 238 12.15 -9.06 -5.89
N VAL A 239 12.94 -9.17 -6.98
CA VAL A 239 14.37 -8.78 -6.96
C VAL A 239 14.54 -7.28 -6.59
N GLU A 240 13.57 -6.46 -7.00
CA GLU A 240 13.47 -5.04 -6.71
C GLU A 240 13.21 -4.71 -5.22
N ALA A 241 12.66 -5.65 -4.44
CA ALA A 241 12.42 -5.40 -3.02
C ALA A 241 13.74 -5.15 -2.27
N ILE A 242 14.82 -5.84 -2.65
CA ILE A 242 16.15 -5.62 -2.06
C ILE A 242 16.76 -4.29 -2.51
N SER A 243 16.57 -3.88 -3.77
CA SER A 243 17.11 -2.60 -4.26
C SER A 243 16.39 -1.38 -3.66
N ASN A 244 15.10 -1.51 -3.37
CA ASN A 244 14.33 -0.52 -2.64
C ASN A 244 14.70 -0.50 -1.13
N GLY A 245 15.07 -1.65 -0.57
CA GLY A 245 15.40 -1.83 0.84
C GLY A 245 16.81 -1.40 1.29
N VAL A 246 17.67 -0.92 0.38
CA VAL A 246 19.10 -0.62 0.66
C VAL A 246 19.33 0.24 1.92
N PRO A 247 18.53 1.29 2.21
CA PRO A 247 18.73 2.14 3.39
C PRO A 247 18.61 1.40 4.73
N ALA A 248 17.91 0.26 4.77
CA ALA A 248 17.68 -0.53 5.97
C ALA A 248 18.88 -1.44 6.34
N PHE A 249 19.81 -1.66 5.42
CA PHE A 249 20.99 -2.50 5.66
C PHE A 249 22.01 -1.83 6.59
N GLN A 250 22.74 -2.64 7.37
CA GLN A 250 23.92 -2.19 8.11
C GLN A 250 25.03 -1.70 7.18
N LYS A 251 25.82 -0.73 7.64
CA LYS A 251 26.99 -0.23 6.91
C LYS A 251 28.05 -1.35 6.80
N PRO A 252 28.71 -1.53 5.63
CA PRO A 252 28.51 -0.82 4.36
C PRO A 252 27.25 -1.29 3.60
N LYS A 253 26.28 -0.37 3.40
CA LYS A 253 24.91 -0.70 2.96
C LYS A 253 24.86 -1.38 1.59
N SER A 254 25.40 -0.73 0.57
CA SER A 254 25.37 -1.21 -0.82
C SER A 254 26.07 -2.56 -0.99
N LYS A 255 27.21 -2.77 -0.33
CA LYS A 255 27.93 -4.05 -0.38
C LYS A 255 27.08 -5.17 0.20
N ASN A 256 26.48 -4.95 1.37
CA ASN A 256 25.62 -5.93 2.03
C ASN A 256 24.36 -6.25 1.22
N ALA A 257 23.71 -5.24 0.64
CA ALA A 257 22.55 -5.42 -0.22
C ALA A 257 22.91 -6.16 -1.52
N ALA A 258 24.03 -5.84 -2.16
CA ALA A 258 24.49 -6.53 -3.36
C ALA A 258 24.90 -8.00 -3.11
N THR A 259 25.49 -8.33 -1.95
CA THR A 259 25.72 -9.73 -1.55
C THR A 259 24.40 -10.45 -1.30
N THR A 260 23.42 -9.77 -0.71
CA THR A 260 22.09 -10.34 -0.44
C THR A 260 21.33 -10.66 -1.73
N LEU A 261 21.38 -9.78 -2.73
CA LEU A 261 20.88 -10.04 -4.08
C LEU A 261 21.51 -11.28 -4.71
N LEU A 262 22.84 -11.43 -4.60
CA LEU A 262 23.52 -12.61 -5.15
C LEU A 262 23.07 -13.91 -4.46
N MET A 263 23.00 -13.91 -3.11
CA MET A 263 22.57 -15.08 -2.34
C MET A 263 21.13 -15.46 -2.69
N MET A 264 20.22 -14.49 -2.75
CA MET A 264 18.84 -14.71 -3.18
C MET A 264 18.80 -15.30 -4.58
N GLY A 265 19.52 -14.73 -5.55
CA GLY A 265 19.49 -15.18 -6.94
C GLY A 265 19.96 -16.63 -7.08
N LEU A 266 21.05 -16.99 -6.41
CA LEU A 266 21.57 -18.36 -6.41
C LEU A 266 20.58 -19.33 -5.73
N LEU A 267 20.01 -18.96 -4.58
CA LEU A 267 19.02 -19.81 -3.90
C LEU A 267 17.76 -19.99 -4.75
N ALA A 268 17.23 -18.91 -5.33
CA ALA A 268 16.05 -18.95 -6.18
C ALA A 268 16.27 -19.83 -7.41
N VAL A 269 17.41 -19.68 -8.10
CA VAL A 269 17.76 -20.50 -9.27
C VAL A 269 17.89 -21.99 -8.89
N THR A 270 18.59 -22.30 -7.79
CA THR A 270 18.74 -23.70 -7.34
C THR A 270 17.39 -24.32 -6.99
N MET A 271 16.52 -23.59 -6.28
CA MET A 271 15.18 -24.08 -5.94
C MET A 271 14.30 -24.22 -7.20
N LEU A 272 14.33 -23.25 -8.12
CA LEU A 272 13.54 -23.27 -9.36
C LEU A 272 13.90 -24.49 -10.21
N VAL A 273 15.19 -24.67 -10.51
CA VAL A 273 15.68 -25.82 -11.29
C VAL A 273 15.39 -27.13 -10.56
N GLY A 274 15.58 -27.16 -9.24
CA GLY A 274 15.30 -28.34 -8.42
C GLY A 274 13.83 -28.77 -8.44
N ILE A 275 12.90 -27.82 -8.31
CA ILE A 275 11.45 -28.11 -8.38
C ILE A 275 11.05 -28.59 -9.77
N ILE A 276 11.53 -27.94 -10.85
CA ILE A 276 11.24 -28.38 -12.22
C ILE A 276 11.78 -29.81 -12.47
N THR A 277 12.98 -30.09 -11.97
CA THR A 277 13.60 -31.41 -12.08
C THR A 277 12.76 -32.47 -11.34
N LEU A 278 12.38 -32.20 -10.09
CA LEU A 278 11.55 -33.12 -9.31
C LEU A 278 10.14 -33.27 -9.89
N ALA A 279 9.51 -32.21 -10.41
CA ALA A 279 8.21 -32.29 -11.09
C ALA A 279 8.27 -33.26 -12.28
N THR A 280 9.38 -33.23 -13.02
CA THR A 280 9.60 -34.12 -14.17
C THR A 280 9.86 -35.57 -13.72
N ILE A 281 10.65 -35.77 -12.66
CA ILE A 281 10.94 -37.11 -12.10
C ILE A 281 9.68 -37.75 -11.50
N THR A 282 8.85 -36.94 -10.83
CA THR A 282 7.63 -37.41 -10.15
C THR A 282 6.42 -37.53 -11.06
N ASP A 283 6.60 -37.22 -12.35
CA ASP A 283 5.59 -37.23 -13.41
C ASP A 283 4.32 -36.44 -13.08
N VAL A 284 4.49 -35.25 -12.50
CA VAL A 284 3.38 -34.35 -12.16
C VAL A 284 2.62 -33.96 -13.43
N LYS A 285 1.29 -34.15 -13.44
CA LYS A 285 0.38 -33.62 -14.45
C LYS A 285 -0.35 -32.42 -13.87
N PHE A 286 -0.17 -31.25 -14.48
CA PHE A 286 -0.76 -30.00 -14.03
C PHE A 286 -1.45 -29.29 -15.19
N ALA A 287 -2.77 -29.20 -15.14
CA ALA A 287 -3.62 -28.68 -16.22
C ALA A 287 -4.11 -27.25 -15.95
N GLU A 288 -4.39 -26.51 -17.02
CA GLU A 288 -5.07 -25.19 -16.96
C GLU A 288 -6.57 -25.37 -16.68
N ASP A 289 -7.22 -26.37 -17.29
CA ASP A 289 -8.59 -26.80 -17.00
C ASP A 289 -8.58 -28.29 -16.59
N PRO A 290 -8.40 -28.59 -15.29
CA PRO A 290 -8.33 -29.96 -14.79
C PRO A 290 -9.56 -30.79 -15.13
N ALA A 291 -10.74 -30.18 -15.21
CA ALA A 291 -11.99 -30.89 -15.48
C ALA A 291 -12.10 -31.41 -16.92
N ARG A 292 -11.36 -30.80 -17.86
CA ARG A 292 -11.37 -31.19 -19.27
C ARG A 292 -10.10 -31.92 -19.70
N GLN A 293 -8.96 -31.55 -19.12
CA GLN A 293 -7.65 -32.01 -19.59
C GLN A 293 -7.11 -33.21 -18.82
N LEU A 294 -7.58 -33.47 -17.60
CA LEU A 294 -7.14 -34.63 -16.80
C LEU A 294 -8.15 -35.76 -16.90
N GLU A 295 -7.87 -36.71 -17.78
CA GLU A 295 -8.62 -37.95 -17.88
C GLU A 295 -8.21 -38.93 -16.77
N GLY A 296 -9.21 -39.55 -16.13
CA GLY A 296 -9.00 -40.46 -14.99
C GLY A 296 -9.01 -39.79 -13.61
N ALA A 297 -9.15 -38.46 -13.55
CA ALA A 297 -9.32 -37.75 -12.28
C ALA A 297 -10.73 -38.00 -11.68
N PRO A 298 -10.86 -38.19 -10.36
CA PRO A 298 -12.16 -38.39 -9.71
C PRO A 298 -13.05 -37.14 -9.81
N ALA A 299 -14.37 -37.34 -9.77
CA ALA A 299 -15.33 -36.24 -9.79
C ALA A 299 -15.10 -35.30 -8.58
N GLY A 300 -14.88 -34.01 -8.84
CA GLY A 300 -14.55 -33.03 -7.81
C GLY A 300 -13.07 -33.01 -7.38
N TYR A 301 -12.16 -33.56 -8.19
CA TYR A 301 -10.73 -33.46 -7.96
C TYR A 301 -10.27 -32.00 -7.89
N GLU A 302 -9.68 -31.62 -6.76
CA GLU A 302 -9.05 -30.32 -6.58
C GLU A 302 -7.54 -30.44 -6.86
N GLN A 303 -7.09 -29.81 -7.95
CA GLN A 303 -5.69 -29.84 -8.34
C GLN A 303 -4.82 -29.09 -7.30
N LYS A 304 -4.02 -29.86 -6.54
CA LYS A 304 -3.04 -29.33 -5.58
C LYS A 304 -1.87 -28.66 -6.30
N THR A 305 -1.20 -27.72 -5.65
CA THR A 305 -0.02 -27.03 -6.20
C THR A 305 1.10 -28.01 -6.54
N ILE A 306 1.97 -27.67 -7.50
CA ILE A 306 3.08 -28.56 -7.89
C ILE A 306 4.00 -28.85 -6.70
N VAL A 307 4.28 -27.85 -5.86
CA VAL A 307 5.10 -28.02 -4.66
C VAL A 307 4.47 -29.05 -3.71
N ALA A 308 3.16 -28.98 -3.50
CA ALA A 308 2.45 -29.93 -2.64
C ALA A 308 2.47 -31.35 -3.23
N GLN A 309 2.26 -31.50 -4.54
CA GLN A 309 2.31 -32.80 -5.21
C GLN A 309 3.71 -33.45 -5.14
N ILE A 310 4.77 -32.67 -5.37
CA ILE A 310 6.15 -33.13 -5.23
C ILE A 310 6.44 -33.52 -3.78
N ALA A 311 6.04 -32.70 -2.81
CA ALA A 311 6.27 -32.99 -1.40
C ALA A 311 5.57 -34.30 -0.98
N HIS A 312 4.36 -34.55 -1.48
CA HIS A 312 3.64 -35.80 -1.23
C HIS A 312 4.37 -37.01 -1.86
N ALA A 313 4.87 -36.88 -3.08
CA ALA A 313 5.60 -37.95 -3.77
C ALA A 313 6.97 -38.25 -3.12
N VAL A 314 7.72 -37.21 -2.76
CA VAL A 314 9.06 -37.33 -2.18
C VAL A 314 9.01 -37.81 -0.73
N PHE A 315 7.99 -37.43 0.03
CA PHE A 315 7.85 -37.81 1.45
C PHE A 315 6.68 -38.76 1.69
N ALA A 316 6.41 -39.68 0.76
CA ALA A 316 5.31 -40.64 0.86
C ALA A 316 5.30 -41.39 2.20
N ASP A 317 6.48 -41.81 2.69
CA ASP A 317 6.66 -42.51 3.97
C ASP A 317 6.72 -41.58 5.20
N PHE A 318 6.70 -40.27 5.00
CA PHE A 318 6.77 -39.28 6.08
C PHE A 318 5.78 -38.11 5.87
N PRO A 319 4.47 -38.36 6.06
CA PRO A 319 3.41 -37.36 5.88
C PRO A 319 3.62 -36.02 6.60
N PRO A 320 4.23 -35.94 7.81
CA PRO A 320 4.50 -34.65 8.45
C PRO A 320 5.32 -33.67 7.59
N ALA A 321 6.24 -34.16 6.74
CA ALA A 321 7.00 -33.29 5.85
C ALA A 321 6.13 -32.63 4.78
N PHE A 322 5.10 -33.32 4.25
CA PHE A 322 4.16 -32.72 3.31
C PHE A 322 3.45 -31.48 3.91
N TYR A 323 2.95 -31.60 5.15
CA TYR A 323 2.32 -30.49 5.84
C TYR A 323 3.32 -29.36 6.10
N TYR A 324 4.53 -29.69 6.55
CA TYR A 324 5.59 -28.71 6.75
C TYR A 324 5.90 -27.90 5.49
N ILE A 325 6.08 -28.56 4.33
CA ILE A 325 6.36 -27.89 3.06
C ILE A 325 5.16 -27.04 2.63
N SER A 326 3.94 -27.56 2.70
CA SER A 326 2.73 -26.83 2.29
C SER A 326 2.49 -25.56 3.13
N PHE A 327 2.57 -25.67 4.46
CA PHE A 327 2.40 -24.53 5.36
C PHE A 327 3.56 -23.54 5.28
N SER A 328 4.82 -24.01 5.20
CA SER A 328 5.97 -23.10 5.08
C SER A 328 5.94 -22.33 3.76
N THR A 329 5.54 -22.97 2.67
CA THR A 329 5.32 -22.33 1.35
C THR A 329 4.19 -21.31 1.42
N GLY A 330 3.06 -21.67 2.04
CA GLY A 330 1.96 -20.74 2.28
C GLY A 330 2.40 -19.51 3.08
N ILE A 331 3.08 -19.72 4.21
CA ILE A 331 3.54 -18.64 5.09
C ILE A 331 4.53 -17.72 4.39
N ILE A 332 5.51 -18.24 3.63
CA ILE A 332 6.47 -17.37 2.93
C ILE A 332 5.79 -16.50 1.87
N LEU A 333 4.76 -17.01 1.20
CA LEU A 333 3.94 -16.23 0.25
C LEU A 333 3.14 -15.14 0.99
N LEU A 334 2.63 -15.40 2.20
CA LEU A 334 2.02 -14.34 3.02
C LEU A 334 3.05 -13.29 3.47
N LEU A 335 4.29 -13.70 3.74
CA LEU A 335 5.40 -12.79 4.02
C LEU A 335 5.82 -11.99 2.78
N ALA A 336 5.68 -12.54 1.58
CA ALA A 336 5.86 -11.81 0.33
C ALA A 336 4.82 -10.70 0.18
N ALA A 337 3.54 -10.96 0.47
CA ALA A 337 2.53 -9.88 0.50
C ALA A 337 2.90 -8.75 1.49
N ASN A 338 3.59 -9.08 2.60
CA ASN A 338 4.06 -8.07 3.56
C ASN A 338 5.17 -7.15 2.99
N THR A 339 5.92 -7.56 1.97
CA THR A 339 6.93 -6.69 1.35
C THR A 339 6.25 -5.52 0.64
N ALA A 340 5.13 -5.76 -0.04
CA ALA A 340 4.34 -4.72 -0.70
C ALA A 340 3.70 -3.76 0.31
N PHE A 341 3.21 -4.25 1.45
CA PHE A 341 2.70 -3.41 2.54
C PHE A 341 3.76 -2.49 3.15
N ASN A 342 5.04 -2.83 3.02
CA ASN A 342 6.16 -1.98 3.41
C ASN A 342 6.63 -1.07 2.27
N GLY A 343 6.68 -1.57 1.03
CA GLY A 343 7.20 -0.87 -0.15
C GLY A 343 6.25 0.19 -0.71
N PHE A 344 4.98 -0.17 -0.93
CA PHE A 344 3.99 0.73 -1.55
C PHE A 344 3.81 2.05 -0.78
N PRO A 345 3.66 2.07 0.56
CA PRO A 345 3.43 3.33 1.25
C PRO A 345 4.68 4.23 1.26
N VAL A 346 5.88 3.64 1.19
CA VAL A 346 7.13 4.41 1.05
C VAL A 346 7.20 5.05 -0.32
N LEU A 347 6.99 4.29 -1.41
CA LEU A 347 6.95 4.84 -2.77
C LEU A 347 5.85 5.91 -2.91
N GLY A 348 4.66 5.64 -2.38
CA GLY A 348 3.55 6.58 -2.37
C GLY A 348 3.88 7.89 -1.63
N SER A 349 4.67 7.81 -0.55
CA SER A 349 5.14 8.99 0.17
C SER A 349 6.15 9.82 -0.63
N ILE A 350 7.06 9.17 -1.36
CA ILE A 350 8.05 9.83 -2.24
C ILE A 350 7.32 10.54 -3.38
N LEU A 351 6.40 9.85 -4.06
CA LEU A 351 5.59 10.43 -5.13
C LEU A 351 4.69 11.58 -4.65
N ALA A 352 4.19 11.51 -3.40
CA ALA A 352 3.43 12.59 -2.80
C ALA A 352 4.30 13.82 -2.48
N GLN A 353 5.57 13.65 -2.08
CA GLN A 353 6.54 14.74 -1.95
C GLN A 353 6.84 15.38 -3.31
N ASP A 354 6.99 14.55 -4.35
CA ASP A 354 7.19 14.99 -5.74
C ASP A 354 5.92 15.56 -6.41
N ARG A 355 4.84 15.76 -5.65
CA ARG A 355 3.55 16.33 -6.11
C ARG A 355 2.83 15.50 -7.19
N TYR A 356 3.14 14.21 -7.30
CA TYR A 356 2.46 13.28 -8.20
C TYR A 356 1.27 12.55 -7.55
N LEU A 357 1.22 12.47 -6.22
CA LEU A 357 0.13 11.88 -5.47
C LEU A 357 -0.47 12.84 -4.42
N PRO A 358 -1.67 12.56 -3.87
CA PRO A 358 -2.27 13.40 -2.83
C PRO A 358 -1.33 13.58 -1.63
N ARG A 359 -1.20 14.81 -1.12
CA ARG A 359 -0.32 15.14 0.02
C ARG A 359 -0.61 14.31 1.28
N GLN A 360 -1.81 13.75 1.39
CA GLN A 360 -2.22 12.87 2.49
C GLN A 360 -1.45 11.54 2.54
N LEU A 361 -0.92 11.05 1.42
CA LEU A 361 -0.09 9.83 1.39
C LEU A 361 1.29 10.03 2.00
N HIS A 362 1.77 11.28 2.04
CA HIS A 362 3.01 11.63 2.74
C HIS A 362 2.82 11.68 4.28
N THR A 363 1.61 11.85 4.77
CA THR A 363 1.38 11.96 6.22
C THR A 363 1.47 10.59 6.91
N ARG A 364 2.29 10.51 7.97
CA ARG A 364 2.38 9.33 8.83
C ARG A 364 1.26 9.36 9.87
N GLY A 365 0.61 8.22 10.10
CA GLY A 365 -0.45 8.08 11.09
C GLY A 365 0.06 8.02 12.54
N ASP A 366 -0.87 7.80 13.47
CA ASP A 366 -0.65 7.76 14.93
C ASP A 366 0.41 6.74 15.41
N ARG A 367 0.77 5.78 14.55
CA ARG A 367 1.79 4.76 14.79
C ARG A 367 3.02 4.89 13.90
N LEU A 368 3.21 6.06 13.28
CA LEU A 368 4.33 6.39 12.39
C LEU A 368 4.38 5.55 11.08
N ALA A 369 3.33 4.78 10.79
CA ALA A 369 3.12 4.10 9.52
C ALA A 369 2.35 5.00 8.54
N PHE A 370 2.59 4.84 7.23
CA PHE A 370 1.84 5.54 6.17
C PHE A 370 0.47 4.88 5.95
N SER A 371 -0.44 5.08 6.92
CA SER A 371 -1.73 4.36 7.00
C SER A 371 -2.60 4.48 5.75
N ASN A 372 -2.63 5.66 5.12
CA ASN A 372 -3.42 5.86 3.89
C ASN A 372 -2.89 4.99 2.74
N GLY A 373 -1.57 4.83 2.63
CA GLY A 373 -0.96 3.97 1.60
C GLY A 373 -1.30 2.50 1.83
N ILE A 374 -1.22 2.03 3.08
CA ILE A 374 -1.58 0.65 3.45
C ILE A 374 -3.05 0.34 3.14
N LEU A 375 -3.97 1.23 3.50
CA LEU A 375 -5.40 1.05 3.24
C LEU A 375 -5.72 1.06 1.74
N PHE A 376 -5.07 1.94 0.97
CA PHE A 376 -5.25 2.00 -0.48
C PHE A 376 -4.77 0.69 -1.13
N LEU A 377 -3.57 0.23 -0.79
CA LEU A 377 -3.02 -1.04 -1.27
C LEU A 377 -3.97 -2.21 -0.96
N ALA A 378 -4.43 -2.32 0.29
CA ALA A 378 -5.35 -3.38 0.71
C ALA A 378 -6.66 -3.35 -0.08
N ALA A 379 -7.25 -2.16 -0.28
CA ALA A 379 -8.49 -2.01 -1.02
C ALA A 379 -8.37 -2.49 -2.47
N PHE A 380 -7.33 -2.06 -3.19
CA PHE A 380 -7.13 -2.49 -4.58
C PHE A 380 -6.77 -3.97 -4.68
N ALA A 381 -5.97 -4.51 -3.75
CA ALA A 381 -5.66 -5.94 -3.71
C ALA A 381 -6.92 -6.79 -3.48
N LEU A 382 -7.81 -6.37 -2.56
CA LEU A 382 -9.09 -7.04 -2.34
C LEU A 382 -10.00 -6.99 -3.57
N VAL A 383 -10.05 -5.86 -4.27
CA VAL A 383 -10.82 -5.74 -5.53
C VAL A 383 -10.31 -6.74 -6.56
N LEU A 384 -8.99 -6.88 -6.74
CA LEU A 384 -8.43 -7.85 -7.68
C LEU A 384 -8.68 -9.30 -7.23
N ILE A 385 -8.49 -9.62 -5.94
CA ILE A 385 -8.75 -10.96 -5.41
C ILE A 385 -10.22 -11.37 -5.65
N ILE A 386 -11.17 -10.46 -5.41
CA ILE A 386 -12.59 -10.73 -5.63
C ILE A 386 -12.90 -10.82 -7.12
N ALA A 387 -12.39 -9.89 -7.94
CA ALA A 387 -12.68 -9.86 -9.38
C ALA A 387 -12.13 -11.07 -10.15
N PHE A 388 -11.05 -11.68 -9.66
CA PHE A 388 -10.42 -12.85 -10.27
C PHE A 388 -10.65 -14.14 -9.47
N ASP A 389 -11.58 -14.15 -8.50
CA ASP A 389 -11.91 -15.32 -7.67
C ASP A 389 -10.69 -16.00 -7.00
N ALA A 390 -9.71 -15.18 -6.59
CA ALA A 390 -8.42 -15.63 -6.07
C ALA A 390 -7.68 -16.63 -7.00
N GLU A 391 -7.88 -16.51 -8.32
CA GLU A 391 -7.24 -17.37 -9.32
C GLU A 391 -5.80 -16.90 -9.59
N VAL A 392 -4.84 -17.74 -9.21
CA VAL A 392 -3.42 -17.39 -9.17
C VAL A 392 -2.90 -17.12 -10.58
N THR A 393 -3.20 -18.02 -11.52
CA THR A 393 -2.74 -17.92 -12.91
C THR A 393 -3.22 -16.64 -13.60
N ARG A 394 -4.49 -16.26 -13.39
CA ARG A 394 -5.02 -15.01 -13.95
C ARG A 394 -4.29 -13.81 -13.36
N LEU A 395 -4.10 -13.75 -12.05
CA LEU A 395 -3.40 -12.65 -11.39
C LEU A 395 -1.92 -12.55 -11.80
N ILE A 396 -1.20 -13.67 -11.93
CA ILE A 396 0.22 -13.70 -12.34
C ILE A 396 0.39 -13.10 -13.74
N GLN A 397 -0.54 -13.34 -14.66
CA GLN A 397 -0.45 -12.81 -16.01
C GLN A 397 -0.45 -11.27 -16.06
N LEU A 398 -1.16 -10.61 -15.14
CA LEU A 398 -1.12 -9.15 -15.00
C LEU A 398 0.20 -8.66 -14.39
N TYR A 399 0.80 -9.46 -13.50
CA TYR A 399 1.93 -9.07 -12.66
C TYR A 399 3.23 -8.87 -13.45
N ILE A 400 3.52 -9.79 -14.39
CA ILE A 400 4.80 -9.83 -15.11
C ILE A 400 5.06 -8.55 -15.92
N VAL A 401 4.01 -7.91 -16.46
CA VAL A 401 4.18 -6.75 -17.35
C VAL A 401 4.83 -5.57 -16.61
N GLY A 402 4.37 -5.26 -15.39
CA GLY A 402 4.84 -4.11 -14.61
C GLY A 402 6.33 -4.23 -14.28
N VAL A 403 6.74 -5.37 -13.74
CA VAL A 403 8.15 -5.67 -13.41
C VAL A 403 9.06 -5.49 -14.62
N PHE A 404 8.70 -6.07 -15.77
CA PHE A 404 9.58 -5.98 -16.94
C PHE A 404 9.63 -4.57 -17.55
N VAL A 405 8.55 -3.78 -17.47
CA VAL A 405 8.59 -2.35 -17.81
C VAL A 405 9.58 -1.61 -16.90
N SER A 406 9.48 -1.82 -15.58
CA SER A 406 10.40 -1.22 -14.60
C SER A 406 11.86 -1.61 -14.89
N PHE A 407 12.11 -2.90 -15.11
CA PHE A 407 13.44 -3.44 -15.38
C PHE A 407 14.01 -2.83 -16.65
N THR A 408 13.29 -2.88 -17.78
CA THR A 408 13.77 -2.34 -19.05
C THR A 408 14.13 -0.85 -18.96
N VAL A 409 13.27 -0.03 -18.33
CA VAL A 409 13.53 1.40 -18.17
C VAL A 409 14.70 1.65 -17.22
N SER A 410 14.82 0.89 -16.12
CA SER A 410 15.96 0.96 -15.20
C SER A 410 17.29 0.61 -15.87
N GLN A 411 17.33 -0.47 -16.66
CA GLN A 411 18.50 -0.87 -17.45
C GLN A 411 18.93 0.23 -18.43
N ALA A 412 17.98 0.80 -19.16
CA ALA A 412 18.26 1.92 -20.08
C ALA A 412 18.80 3.15 -19.32
N GLY A 413 18.25 3.45 -18.15
CA GLY A 413 18.71 4.52 -17.26
C GLY A 413 20.16 4.30 -16.80
N MET A 414 20.51 3.07 -16.44
CA MET A 414 21.88 2.71 -16.04
C MET A 414 22.88 2.79 -17.18
N ILE A 415 22.52 2.42 -18.41
CA ILE A 415 23.40 2.60 -19.56
C ILE A 415 23.71 4.09 -19.77
N ARG A 416 22.70 4.96 -19.64
CA ARG A 416 22.89 6.42 -19.71
C ARG A 416 23.72 6.96 -18.55
N HIS A 417 23.53 6.42 -17.34
CA HIS A 417 24.35 6.73 -16.18
C HIS A 417 25.83 6.44 -16.45
N TRP A 418 26.16 5.25 -16.94
CA TRP A 418 27.53 4.86 -17.26
C TRP A 418 28.12 5.69 -18.40
N ASN A 419 27.35 5.99 -19.45
CA ASN A 419 27.80 6.88 -20.54
C ASN A 419 28.22 8.26 -20.01
N ARG A 420 27.43 8.83 -19.09
CA ARG A 420 27.73 10.13 -18.47
C ARG A 420 29.02 10.08 -17.64
N LEU A 421 29.25 9.01 -16.89
CA LEU A 421 30.48 8.84 -16.09
C LEU A 421 31.71 8.57 -16.98
N LEU A 422 31.58 7.69 -17.97
CA LEU A 422 32.62 7.35 -18.93
C LEU A 422 33.11 8.56 -19.76
N ALA A 423 32.26 9.57 -19.95
CA ALA A 423 32.62 10.80 -20.65
C ALA A 423 33.58 11.69 -19.84
N ARG A 424 33.61 11.54 -18.51
CA ARG A 424 34.44 12.35 -17.59
C ARG A 424 35.61 11.59 -16.99
N GLU A 425 35.56 10.25 -17.01
CA GLU A 425 36.58 9.39 -16.39
C GLU A 425 37.82 9.21 -17.29
N THR A 426 38.99 9.53 -16.73
CA THR A 426 40.28 9.45 -17.43
C THR A 426 41.11 8.24 -17.00
N ASP A 427 40.87 7.67 -15.79
CA ASP A 427 41.60 6.48 -15.33
C ASP A 427 41.23 5.24 -16.18
N PRO A 428 42.21 4.60 -16.85
CA PRO A 428 41.98 3.38 -17.63
C PRO A 428 41.37 2.23 -16.81
N GLY A 429 41.76 2.10 -15.54
CA GLY A 429 41.29 1.05 -14.65
C GLY A 429 39.81 1.21 -14.29
N ALA A 430 39.42 2.41 -13.84
CA ALA A 430 38.04 2.78 -13.61
C ALA A 430 37.19 2.65 -14.87
N ARG A 431 37.69 3.13 -16.02
CA ARG A 431 36.99 3.06 -17.31
C ARG A 431 36.71 1.62 -17.74
N ARG A 432 37.66 0.69 -17.55
CA ARG A 432 37.45 -0.74 -17.84
C ARG A 432 36.38 -1.36 -16.94
N ARG A 433 36.34 -1.01 -15.65
CA ARG A 433 35.28 -1.45 -14.72
C ARG A 433 33.91 -0.91 -15.14
N MET A 434 33.82 0.37 -15.48
CA MET A 434 32.57 1.00 -15.95
C MET A 434 32.07 0.38 -17.25
N ARG A 435 32.96 0.09 -18.22
CA ARG A 435 32.58 -0.59 -19.46
C ARG A 435 32.04 -2.00 -19.21
N ARG A 436 32.65 -2.78 -18.31
CA ARG A 436 32.13 -4.10 -17.92
C ARG A 436 30.73 -3.99 -17.32
N SER A 437 30.54 -3.04 -16.40
CA SER A 437 29.24 -2.75 -15.79
C SER A 437 28.19 -2.37 -16.85
N GLN A 438 28.56 -1.50 -17.78
CA GLN A 438 27.73 -1.12 -18.91
C GLN A 438 27.36 -2.31 -19.81
N THR A 439 28.31 -3.21 -20.12
CA THR A 439 28.02 -4.42 -20.91
C THR A 439 27.00 -5.31 -20.23
N VAL A 440 27.11 -5.51 -18.92
CA VAL A 440 26.12 -6.29 -18.15
C VAL A 440 24.74 -5.63 -18.21
N ASN A 441 24.63 -4.30 -18.08
CA ASN A 441 23.34 -3.60 -18.22
C ASN A 441 22.83 -3.61 -19.66
N ALA A 442 23.70 -3.61 -20.66
CA ALA A 442 23.30 -3.75 -22.06
C ALA A 442 22.70 -5.14 -22.34
N ILE A 443 23.32 -6.21 -21.84
CA ILE A 443 22.79 -7.57 -21.90
C ILE A 443 21.48 -7.67 -21.10
N GLY A 444 21.43 -7.06 -19.91
CA GLY A 444 20.21 -6.97 -19.12
C GLY A 444 19.08 -6.24 -19.84
N LEU A 445 19.38 -5.12 -20.51
CA LEU A 445 18.40 -4.37 -21.31
C LEU A 445 17.86 -5.22 -22.46
N THR A 446 18.73 -5.89 -23.23
CA THR A 446 18.28 -6.70 -24.35
C THR A 446 17.43 -7.88 -23.89
N MET A 447 17.83 -8.57 -22.82
CA MET A 447 17.04 -9.67 -22.25
C MET A 447 15.69 -9.20 -21.72
N THR A 448 15.68 -8.17 -20.86
CA THR A 448 14.43 -7.67 -20.26
C THR A 448 13.48 -7.08 -21.30
N ALA A 449 13.99 -6.34 -22.30
CA ALA A 449 13.19 -5.82 -23.40
C ALA A 449 12.63 -6.95 -24.28
N THR A 450 13.43 -7.99 -24.56
CA THR A 450 12.96 -9.15 -25.34
C THR A 450 11.86 -9.89 -24.58
N VAL A 451 12.04 -10.14 -23.28
CA VAL A 451 11.01 -10.74 -22.43
C VAL A 451 9.75 -9.87 -22.40
N LEU A 452 9.89 -8.55 -22.24
CA LEU A 452 8.76 -7.63 -22.27
C LEU A 452 7.98 -7.73 -23.60
N VAL A 453 8.67 -7.74 -24.74
CA VAL A 453 8.02 -7.91 -26.05
C VAL A 453 7.30 -9.26 -26.15
N ILE A 454 7.93 -10.34 -25.70
CA ILE A 454 7.30 -11.67 -25.69
C ILE A 454 6.05 -11.66 -24.79
N VAL A 455 6.12 -11.10 -23.58
CA VAL A 455 4.99 -10.99 -22.66
C VAL A 455 3.85 -10.20 -23.33
N LEU A 456 4.16 -9.06 -23.95
CA LEU A 456 3.18 -8.23 -24.63
C LEU A 456 2.51 -8.97 -25.78
N ILE A 457 3.25 -9.74 -26.59
CA ILE A 457 2.66 -10.47 -27.73
C ILE A 457 1.85 -11.69 -27.25
N THR A 458 2.41 -12.48 -26.34
CA THR A 458 1.84 -13.77 -25.95
C THR A 458 0.68 -13.66 -24.96
N LYS A 459 0.67 -12.63 -24.11
CA LYS A 459 -0.29 -12.49 -23.01
C LYS A 459 -1.29 -11.35 -23.16
N PHE A 460 -1.23 -10.57 -24.25
CA PHE A 460 -2.17 -9.45 -24.45
C PHE A 460 -3.62 -9.91 -24.33
N LEU A 461 -3.98 -10.97 -25.06
CA LEU A 461 -5.33 -11.51 -25.11
C LEU A 461 -5.76 -12.21 -23.82
N LEU A 462 -4.79 -12.64 -22.98
CA LEU A 462 -5.04 -13.36 -21.74
C LEU A 462 -5.29 -12.43 -20.53
N GLY A 463 -5.17 -11.11 -20.72
CA GLY A 463 -5.47 -10.13 -19.67
C GLY A 463 -4.33 -9.18 -19.33
N ALA A 464 -3.15 -9.32 -19.95
CA ALA A 464 -2.04 -8.38 -19.76
C ALA A 464 -2.41 -6.92 -20.12
N TRP A 465 -3.42 -6.72 -20.99
CA TRP A 465 -3.95 -5.40 -21.33
C TRP A 465 -4.53 -4.66 -20.10
N ILE A 466 -5.05 -5.38 -19.09
CA ILE A 466 -5.61 -4.80 -17.86
C ILE A 466 -4.49 -4.12 -17.07
N ALA A 467 -3.33 -4.76 -16.94
CA ALA A 467 -2.17 -4.19 -16.26
C ALA A 467 -1.68 -2.93 -16.99
N ILE A 468 -1.62 -2.96 -18.32
CA ILE A 468 -1.23 -1.80 -19.14
C ILE A 468 -2.24 -0.65 -18.96
N ALA A 469 -3.53 -0.95 -19.02
CA ALA A 469 -4.59 0.04 -18.80
C ALA A 469 -4.50 0.65 -17.39
N ALA A 470 -4.25 -0.16 -16.36
CA ALA A 470 -4.05 0.30 -14.99
C ALA A 470 -2.81 1.22 -14.87
N MET A 471 -1.68 0.85 -15.48
CA MET A 471 -0.47 1.68 -15.51
C MET A 471 -0.75 3.03 -16.19
N VAL A 472 -1.41 3.03 -17.35
CA VAL A 472 -1.77 4.25 -18.07
C VAL A 472 -2.73 5.11 -17.26
N ALA A 473 -3.73 4.52 -16.61
CA ALA A 473 -4.67 5.24 -15.76
C ALA A 473 -3.98 5.90 -14.56
N ILE A 474 -3.06 5.19 -13.89
CA ILE A 474 -2.27 5.72 -12.77
C ILE A 474 -1.32 6.81 -13.25
N PHE A 475 -0.66 6.63 -14.41
CA PHE A 475 0.18 7.66 -15.03
C PHE A 475 -0.62 8.94 -15.33
N ALA A 476 -1.80 8.80 -15.93
CA ALA A 476 -2.69 9.92 -16.25
C ALA A 476 -3.17 10.63 -14.98
N LEU A 477 -3.55 9.86 -13.94
CA LEU A 477 -3.95 10.39 -12.64
C LEU A 477 -2.82 11.20 -11.99
N MET A 478 -1.61 10.64 -11.92
CA MET A 478 -0.44 11.33 -11.36
C MET A 478 -0.14 12.63 -12.12
N THR A 479 -0.23 12.59 -13.44
CA THR A 479 -0.04 13.76 -14.30
C THR A 479 -1.13 14.81 -14.07
N ALA A 480 -2.39 14.41 -13.92
CA ALA A 480 -3.52 15.30 -13.65
C ALA A 480 -3.38 15.98 -12.28
N ILE A 481 -2.98 15.24 -11.25
CA ILE A 481 -2.72 15.76 -9.90
C ILE A 481 -1.58 16.78 -9.95
N ARG A 482 -0.47 16.45 -10.62
CA ARG A 482 0.66 17.37 -10.75
C ARG A 482 0.27 18.66 -11.45
N ARG A 483 -0.44 18.58 -12.58
CA ARG A 483 -0.96 19.75 -13.30
C ARG A 483 -1.93 20.57 -12.45
N HIS A 484 -2.75 19.94 -11.62
CA HIS A 484 -3.61 20.65 -10.69
C HIS A 484 -2.80 21.42 -9.65
N TYR A 485 -1.80 20.80 -9.02
CA TYR A 485 -0.96 21.48 -8.04
C TYR A 485 -0.10 22.58 -8.63
N ASP A 486 0.42 22.41 -9.84
CA ASP A 486 1.21 23.44 -10.51
C ASP A 486 0.30 24.63 -10.88
N ARG A 487 -0.93 24.40 -11.38
CA ARG A 487 -1.93 25.46 -11.59
C ARG A 487 -2.25 26.24 -10.31
N VAL A 488 -2.50 25.55 -9.20
CA VAL A 488 -2.77 26.20 -7.90
C VAL A 488 -1.54 26.97 -7.41
N ALA A 489 -0.33 26.45 -7.63
CA ALA A 489 0.89 27.13 -7.22
C ALA A 489 1.14 28.40 -8.05
N ASP A 490 0.78 28.40 -9.33
CA ASP A 490 0.92 29.56 -10.20
C ASP A 490 -0.16 30.62 -9.90
N GLU A 491 -1.42 30.22 -9.67
CA GLU A 491 -2.50 31.12 -9.19
C GLU A 491 -2.13 31.83 -7.87
N LEU A 492 -1.46 31.12 -6.96
CA LEU A 492 -1.01 31.69 -5.69
C LEU A 492 0.19 32.63 -5.82
N LYS A 493 1.02 32.50 -6.87
CA LYS A 493 2.17 33.40 -7.09
C LYS A 493 1.73 34.77 -7.61
N GLU A 494 0.72 34.81 -8.48
CA GLU A 494 0.20 36.07 -9.05
C GLU A 494 -0.35 37.02 -7.96
N LEU A 495 -0.81 36.47 -6.84
CA LEU A 495 -1.24 37.24 -5.66
C LEU A 495 -0.09 37.89 -4.87
N GLY A 496 1.16 37.46 -5.07
CA GLY A 496 2.33 37.96 -4.33
C GLY A 496 2.74 39.39 -4.68
N ASP A 497 2.40 39.87 -5.88
CA ASP A 497 2.70 41.24 -6.33
C ASP A 497 1.63 42.26 -5.95
N THR A 498 0.50 41.81 -5.40
CA THR A 498 -0.55 42.72 -4.92
C THR A 498 -0.31 42.99 -3.43
N PRO A 499 -0.09 44.24 -2.98
CA PRO A 499 0.12 44.52 -1.56
C PRO A 499 -1.08 44.03 -0.76
N THR A 500 -0.83 43.32 0.35
CA THR A 500 -1.88 42.85 1.25
C THR A 500 -2.55 44.05 1.92
N VAL A 501 -3.57 44.62 1.28
CA VAL A 501 -4.27 45.80 1.80
C VAL A 501 -5.27 45.38 2.87
N LEU A 502 -5.33 46.12 3.97
CA LEU A 502 -6.34 45.91 5.00
C LEU A 502 -7.76 46.12 4.42
N PRO A 503 -8.75 45.33 4.90
CA PRO A 503 -10.15 45.57 4.60
C PRO A 503 -10.55 47.01 4.90
N SER A 504 -11.36 47.62 4.04
CA SER A 504 -11.83 49.00 4.24
C SER A 504 -12.88 49.13 5.34
N ARG A 505 -13.62 48.04 5.59
CA ARG A 505 -14.66 47.95 6.60
C ARG A 505 -14.92 46.49 6.98
N ASN A 506 -15.06 46.22 8.27
CA ASN A 506 -15.45 44.92 8.81
C ASN A 506 -16.84 45.01 9.45
N HIS A 507 -17.82 44.36 8.85
CA HIS A 507 -19.17 44.24 9.39
C HIS A 507 -19.31 42.90 10.12
N ALA A 508 -19.49 42.94 11.43
CA ALA A 508 -19.68 41.74 12.24
C ALA A 508 -21.17 41.42 12.43
N ILE A 509 -21.54 40.18 12.13
CA ILE A 509 -22.89 39.64 12.33
C ILE A 509 -22.79 38.51 13.35
N VAL A 510 -23.55 38.57 14.43
CA VAL A 510 -23.69 37.46 15.39
C VAL A 510 -25.02 36.76 15.14
N LEU A 511 -24.99 35.48 14.77
CA LEU A 511 -26.22 34.71 14.58
C LEU A 511 -26.83 34.34 15.93
N VAL A 512 -28.09 34.72 16.11
CA VAL A 512 -28.83 34.52 17.36
C VAL A 512 -30.12 33.76 17.08
N SER A 513 -30.24 32.56 17.66
CA SER A 513 -31.49 31.81 17.69
C SER A 513 -32.23 31.98 19.02
N LYS A 514 -31.49 32.01 20.14
CA LYS A 514 -32.03 32.19 21.50
C LYS A 514 -31.06 33.01 22.37
N LEU A 515 -31.57 33.69 23.38
CA LEU A 515 -30.74 34.39 24.37
C LEU A 515 -30.26 33.40 25.43
N HIS A 516 -29.05 32.87 25.25
CA HIS A 516 -28.42 31.95 26.20
C HIS A 516 -26.91 32.20 26.31
N ARG A 517 -26.25 31.53 27.26
CA ARG A 517 -24.80 31.72 27.52
C ARG A 517 -23.88 31.62 26.28
N PRO A 518 -24.05 30.65 25.34
CA PRO A 518 -23.27 30.65 24.10
C PRO A 518 -23.41 31.92 23.25
N THR A 519 -24.63 32.43 23.05
CA THR A 519 -24.93 33.68 22.35
C THR A 519 -24.27 34.88 23.03
N LEU A 520 -24.39 34.98 24.36
CA LEU A 520 -23.75 36.06 25.13
C LEU A 520 -22.22 36.04 24.97
N ARG A 521 -21.63 34.84 24.97
CA ARG A 521 -20.19 34.66 24.73
C ARG A 521 -19.80 35.08 23.32
N ALA A 522 -20.60 34.70 22.31
CA ALA A 522 -20.36 35.12 20.93
C ALA A 522 -20.47 36.63 20.76
N LEU A 523 -21.46 37.26 21.39
CA LEU A 523 -21.63 38.72 21.39
C LEU A 523 -20.46 39.44 22.06
N ALA A 524 -20.03 38.95 23.24
CA ALA A 524 -18.88 39.51 23.95
C ALA A 524 -17.58 39.38 23.14
N TYR A 525 -17.37 38.23 22.48
CA TYR A 525 -16.20 38.00 21.63
C TYR A 525 -16.23 38.88 20.37
N ALA A 526 -17.38 38.98 19.70
CA ALA A 526 -17.55 39.85 18.54
C ALA A 526 -17.31 41.33 18.90
N LYS A 527 -17.79 41.79 20.06
CA LYS A 527 -17.52 43.14 20.58
C LYS A 527 -16.04 43.37 20.87
N ALA A 528 -15.33 42.37 21.39
CA ALA A 528 -13.90 42.46 21.67
C ALA A 528 -13.05 42.69 20.40
N MET A 529 -13.52 42.23 19.24
CA MET A 529 -12.85 42.42 17.95
C MET A 529 -12.98 43.85 17.38
N ARG A 530 -13.76 44.73 18.03
CA ARG A 530 -14.00 46.14 17.64
C ARG A 530 -14.29 46.32 16.13
N PRO A 531 -15.30 45.63 15.57
CA PRO A 531 -15.71 45.81 14.18
C PRO A 531 -16.30 47.21 13.96
N ASP A 532 -16.30 47.70 12.73
CA ASP A 532 -16.90 48.99 12.37
C ASP A 532 -18.42 49.00 12.60
N VAL A 533 -19.05 47.84 12.39
CA VAL A 533 -20.47 47.61 12.64
C VAL A 533 -20.63 46.25 13.30
N LEU A 534 -21.44 46.18 14.35
CA LEU A 534 -21.81 44.94 15.04
C LEU A 534 -23.32 44.84 15.13
N GLU A 535 -23.89 43.76 14.61
CA GLU A 535 -25.33 43.50 14.64
C GLU A 535 -25.59 42.05 15.06
N ALA A 536 -26.66 41.82 15.82
CA ALA A 536 -27.19 40.49 16.07
C ALA A 536 -28.25 40.20 15.00
N VAL A 537 -28.23 39.02 14.40
CA VAL A 537 -29.20 38.63 13.36
C VAL A 537 -29.91 37.35 13.79
N THR A 538 -31.24 37.42 13.79
CA THR A 538 -32.12 36.26 13.95
C THR A 538 -32.95 36.06 12.70
N VAL A 539 -33.29 34.81 12.38
CA VAL A 539 -34.17 34.48 11.27
C VAL A 539 -35.53 34.14 11.83
N ASN A 540 -36.56 34.84 11.37
CA ASN A 540 -37.93 34.58 11.78
C ASN A 540 -38.44 33.30 11.11
N VAL A 541 -38.35 32.19 11.84
CA VAL A 541 -38.91 30.87 11.45
C VAL A 541 -40.22 30.58 12.17
N ASP A 542 -40.38 31.16 13.36
CA ASP A 542 -41.57 31.09 14.20
C ASP A 542 -41.77 32.46 14.87
N ASP A 543 -42.89 33.12 14.57
CA ASP A 543 -43.19 34.45 15.07
C ASP A 543 -43.23 34.52 16.60
N ALA A 544 -43.66 33.45 17.27
CA ALA A 544 -43.78 33.43 18.73
C ALA A 544 -42.39 33.45 19.40
N ASP A 545 -41.47 32.60 18.93
CA ASP A 545 -40.09 32.55 19.40
C ASP A 545 -39.33 33.83 19.06
N THR A 546 -39.52 34.40 17.86
CA THR A 546 -38.89 35.67 17.46
C THR A 546 -39.36 36.83 18.34
N ARG A 547 -40.66 36.96 18.61
CA ARG A 547 -41.19 38.01 19.50
C ARG A 547 -40.65 37.87 20.92
N LYS A 548 -40.56 36.65 21.43
CA LYS A 548 -39.96 36.36 22.75
C LYS A 548 -38.50 36.79 22.79
N LEU A 549 -37.71 36.44 21.77
CA LEU A 549 -36.30 36.83 21.68
C LEU A 549 -36.15 38.36 21.64
N THR A 550 -36.96 39.06 20.85
CA THR A 550 -36.93 40.53 20.77
C THR A 550 -37.25 41.16 22.12
N ALA A 551 -38.31 40.71 22.79
CA ALA A 551 -38.68 41.20 24.12
C ALA A 551 -37.57 40.95 25.17
N GLU A 552 -36.96 39.75 25.16
CA GLU A 552 -35.82 39.44 26.01
C GLU A 552 -34.60 40.32 25.70
N TRP A 553 -34.38 40.64 24.42
CA TRP A 553 -33.27 41.49 23.97
C TRP A 553 -33.42 42.93 24.44
N ASP A 554 -34.64 43.48 24.33
CA ASP A 554 -34.98 44.83 24.78
C ASP A 554 -34.89 44.94 26.30
N ALA A 555 -35.39 43.94 27.04
CA ALA A 555 -35.33 43.90 28.50
C ALA A 555 -33.89 43.93 29.05
N HIS A 556 -32.93 43.34 28.34
CA HIS A 556 -31.52 43.34 28.73
C HIS A 556 -30.75 44.59 28.28
N ASN A 557 -31.37 45.50 27.52
CA ASN A 557 -30.81 46.75 27.03
C ASN A 557 -29.43 46.58 26.36
N PHE A 558 -29.31 45.59 25.45
CA PHE A 558 -28.07 45.37 24.72
C PHE A 558 -27.79 46.55 23.78
N LYS A 559 -26.55 47.08 23.82
CA LYS A 559 -26.09 48.12 22.89
C LYS A 559 -25.96 47.65 21.43
N VAL A 560 -26.16 46.36 21.17
CA VAL A 560 -26.06 45.76 19.83
C VAL A 560 -27.47 45.56 19.28
N PRO A 561 -27.81 46.13 18.10
CA PRO A 561 -29.14 45.98 17.54
C PRO A 561 -29.41 44.53 17.14
N LEU A 562 -30.63 44.05 17.41
CA LEU A 562 -31.13 42.77 16.92
C LEU A 562 -31.94 42.99 15.65
N LYS A 563 -31.48 42.45 14.53
CA LYS A 563 -32.18 42.44 13.24
C LYS A 563 -32.89 41.12 13.03
N VAL A 564 -34.16 41.21 12.67
CA VAL A 564 -35.01 40.08 12.31
C VAL A 564 -35.05 39.97 10.79
N VAL A 565 -34.63 38.82 10.26
CA VAL A 565 -34.70 38.51 8.83
C VAL A 565 -35.86 37.55 8.60
N GLU A 566 -36.84 37.96 7.80
CA GLU A 566 -38.01 37.14 7.50
C GLU A 566 -37.65 35.88 6.69
N SER A 567 -38.25 34.74 7.05
CA SER A 567 -38.13 33.48 6.31
C SER A 567 -39.50 32.91 5.93
N PRO A 568 -40.00 33.19 4.71
CA PRO A 568 -41.32 32.75 4.26
C PRO A 568 -41.49 31.23 4.25
N TYR A 569 -40.39 30.49 4.09
CA TYR A 569 -40.38 29.03 3.94
C TYR A 569 -39.81 28.30 5.16
N ARG A 570 -39.70 28.97 6.32
CA ARG A 570 -39.12 28.41 7.55
C ARG A 570 -37.71 27.85 7.35
N GLU A 571 -36.97 28.40 6.38
CA GLU A 571 -35.58 28.05 6.08
C GLU A 571 -34.64 29.06 6.73
N ILE A 572 -33.61 28.60 7.46
CA ILE A 572 -32.65 29.51 8.12
C ILE A 572 -31.51 29.90 7.15
N THR A 573 -31.08 28.97 6.30
CA THR A 573 -29.80 29.11 5.58
C THR A 573 -29.85 30.16 4.48
N LYS A 574 -30.85 30.10 3.58
CA LYS A 574 -30.95 31.03 2.45
C LYS A 574 -31.15 32.50 2.88
N PRO A 575 -32.07 32.84 3.82
CA PRO A 575 -32.23 34.23 4.24
C PRO A 575 -30.97 34.84 4.87
N VAL A 576 -30.21 34.06 5.63
CA VAL A 576 -28.92 34.53 6.19
C VAL A 576 -27.91 34.80 5.07
N LEU A 577 -27.80 33.91 4.08
CA LEU A 577 -26.90 34.10 2.94
C LEU A 577 -27.25 35.35 2.13
N ASP A 578 -28.54 35.59 1.89
CA ASP A 578 -29.04 36.76 1.16
C ASP A 578 -28.83 38.05 1.95
N TYR A 579 -29.01 37.99 3.28
CA TYR A 579 -28.73 39.11 4.17
C TYR A 579 -27.22 39.44 4.20
N VAL A 580 -26.35 38.45 4.41
CA VAL A 580 -24.89 38.63 4.41
C VAL A 580 -24.42 39.20 3.07
N LYS A 581 -24.93 38.69 1.94
CA LYS A 581 -24.62 39.20 0.60
C LYS A 581 -25.02 40.66 0.44
N ARG A 582 -26.19 41.05 0.94
CA ARG A 582 -26.68 42.43 0.92
C ARG A 582 -25.83 43.37 1.77
N VAL A 583 -25.43 42.91 2.97
CA VAL A 583 -24.61 43.68 3.91
C VAL A 583 -23.18 43.88 3.41
N ARG A 584 -22.59 42.87 2.76
CA ARG A 584 -21.26 43.00 2.14
C ARG A 584 -21.24 44.14 1.10
N GLY A 585 -22.34 44.29 0.35
CA GLY A 585 -22.45 45.21 -0.77
C GLY A 585 -21.53 44.83 -1.92
N ASP A 586 -21.25 45.79 -2.82
CA ASP A 586 -20.46 45.55 -4.04
C ASP A 586 -18.99 45.92 -3.91
N ASN A 587 -18.59 46.57 -2.80
CA ASN A 587 -17.18 46.92 -2.58
C ASN A 587 -16.37 45.66 -2.22
N PRO A 588 -15.39 45.26 -3.05
CA PRO A 588 -14.59 44.05 -2.84
C PRO A 588 -13.68 44.11 -1.60
N ARG A 589 -13.47 45.30 -1.03
CA ARG A 589 -12.65 45.50 0.18
C ARG A 589 -13.44 45.43 1.49
N ASN A 590 -14.76 45.36 1.42
CA ASN A 590 -15.59 45.17 2.60
C ASN A 590 -15.61 43.68 2.98
N VAL A 591 -15.43 43.41 4.27
CA VAL A 591 -15.46 42.07 4.82
C VAL A 591 -16.64 41.93 5.77
N VAL A 592 -17.33 40.80 5.72
CA VAL A 592 -18.39 40.46 6.67
C VAL A 592 -17.92 39.29 7.53
N THR A 593 -17.85 39.50 8.85
CA THR A 593 -17.48 38.45 9.80
C THR A 593 -18.74 37.89 10.46
N VAL A 594 -19.08 36.63 10.18
CA VAL A 594 -20.25 35.95 10.74
C VAL A 594 -19.82 35.08 11.93
N PHE A 595 -20.24 35.45 13.13
CA PHE A 595 -20.02 34.70 14.36
C PHE A 595 -21.16 33.70 14.58
N ILE A 596 -20.80 32.41 14.65
CA ILE A 596 -21.74 31.30 14.83
C ILE A 596 -21.48 30.63 16.18
N PRO A 597 -22.39 30.76 17.16
CA PRO A 597 -22.30 29.99 18.40
C PRO A 597 -22.44 28.48 18.11
N GLU A 598 -21.51 27.66 18.61
CA GLU A 598 -21.50 26.21 18.38
C GLU A 598 -21.33 25.44 19.69
N TYR A 599 -22.05 24.33 19.86
CA TYR A 599 -21.88 23.45 21.02
C TYR A 599 -20.74 22.47 20.80
N VAL A 600 -19.72 22.46 21.66
CA VAL A 600 -18.71 21.42 21.65
C VAL A 600 -19.17 20.29 22.56
N VAL A 601 -19.50 19.17 21.94
CA VAL A 601 -20.08 17.97 22.55
C VAL A 601 -19.01 16.91 22.85
N GLY A 602 -19.28 16.03 23.83
CA GLY A 602 -18.33 15.00 24.27
C GLY A 602 -18.39 13.71 23.45
N HIS A 603 -19.56 13.37 22.91
CA HIS A 603 -19.78 12.16 22.11
C HIS A 603 -20.16 12.50 20.65
N TRP A 604 -19.93 11.56 19.73
CA TRP A 604 -20.18 11.80 18.30
C TRP A 604 -21.65 11.78 17.92
N TRP A 605 -22.46 10.98 18.61
CA TRP A 605 -23.91 10.94 18.41
C TRP A 605 -24.56 12.26 18.87
N GLU A 606 -24.01 12.90 19.92
CA GLU A 606 -24.43 14.25 20.34
C GLU A 606 -24.25 15.27 19.21
N GLN A 607 -23.29 15.06 18.30
CA GLN A 607 -23.04 15.93 17.16
C GLN A 607 -24.03 15.73 16.00
N VAL A 608 -24.73 14.59 15.96
CA VAL A 608 -25.87 14.41 15.04
C VAL A 608 -27.08 15.19 15.57
N LEU A 609 -27.24 15.24 16.89
CA LEU A 609 -28.34 15.93 17.56
C LEU A 609 -28.11 17.45 17.70
N HIS A 610 -26.86 17.91 17.70
CA HIS A 610 -26.49 19.31 17.87
C HIS A 610 -25.63 19.85 16.72
N ASN A 611 -25.79 21.13 16.35
CA ASN A 611 -25.01 21.88 15.34
C ASN A 611 -25.20 21.54 13.85
N GLN A 612 -26.14 20.67 13.45
CA GLN A 612 -26.34 20.34 12.03
C GLN A 612 -26.66 21.58 11.16
N SER A 613 -27.49 22.49 11.65
CA SER A 613 -27.83 23.73 10.94
C SER A 613 -26.64 24.69 10.82
N ALA A 614 -25.81 24.79 11.86
CA ALA A 614 -24.59 25.61 11.87
C ALA A 614 -23.55 25.09 10.86
N LEU A 615 -23.37 23.77 10.77
CA LEU A 615 -22.42 23.14 9.87
C LEU A 615 -22.82 23.34 8.38
N ARG A 616 -24.11 23.23 8.08
CA ARG A 616 -24.66 23.52 6.74
C ARG A 616 -24.48 24.99 6.35
N LEU A 617 -24.78 25.91 7.27
CA LEU A 617 -24.64 27.34 7.04
C LEU A 617 -23.19 27.77 6.83
N LYS A 618 -22.27 27.28 7.67
CA LYS A 618 -20.83 27.48 7.51
C LYS A 618 -20.34 26.98 6.17
N GLY A 619 -20.75 25.77 5.77
CA GLY A 619 -20.41 25.20 4.48
C GLY A 619 -20.79 26.11 3.31
N ARG A 620 -21.96 26.76 3.35
CA ARG A 620 -22.39 27.68 2.29
C ARG A 620 -21.76 29.07 2.36
N LEU A 621 -21.57 29.63 3.56
CA LEU A 621 -20.95 30.95 3.75
C LEU A 621 -19.50 31.00 3.27
N LEU A 622 -18.77 29.87 3.35
CA LEU A 622 -17.39 29.77 2.86
C LEU A 622 -17.25 29.99 1.34
N PHE A 623 -18.33 29.85 0.57
CA PHE A 623 -18.34 30.11 -0.87
C PHE A 623 -18.69 31.58 -1.22
N GLN A 624 -18.96 32.44 -0.23
CA GLN A 624 -19.18 33.87 -0.46
C GLN A 624 -17.86 34.63 -0.32
N SER A 625 -17.47 35.36 -1.37
CA SER A 625 -16.26 36.20 -1.34
C SER A 625 -16.39 37.32 -0.29
N GLY A 626 -15.30 37.58 0.44
CA GLY A 626 -15.26 38.60 1.49
C GLY A 626 -16.01 38.24 2.77
N VAL A 627 -16.44 36.98 2.95
CA VAL A 627 -17.13 36.52 4.16
C VAL A 627 -16.20 35.65 5.00
N ILE A 628 -16.02 36.02 6.27
CA ILE A 628 -15.25 35.27 7.25
C ILE A 628 -16.22 34.61 8.22
N VAL A 629 -16.11 33.30 8.42
CA VAL A 629 -16.97 32.59 9.38
C VAL A 629 -16.17 32.26 10.65
N ALA A 630 -16.62 32.81 11.79
CA ALA A 630 -16.01 32.61 13.09
C ALA A 630 -16.90 31.72 13.97
N SER A 631 -16.49 30.46 14.17
CA SER A 631 -17.17 29.55 15.11
C SER A 631 -16.82 29.93 16.56
N VAL A 632 -17.82 30.18 17.41
CA VAL A 632 -17.64 30.48 18.84
C VAL A 632 -18.03 29.25 19.66
N PRO A 633 -17.06 28.43 20.10
CA PRO A 633 -17.35 27.18 20.78
C PRO A 633 -17.82 27.38 22.23
N TRP A 634 -18.90 26.70 22.59
CA TRP A 634 -19.38 26.52 23.96
C TRP A 634 -19.21 25.06 24.38
N GLN A 635 -18.29 24.79 25.31
CA GLN A 635 -18.03 23.43 25.78
C GLN A 635 -19.13 22.97 26.72
N LEU A 636 -19.86 21.93 26.34
CA LEU A 636 -20.81 21.27 27.24
C LEU A 636 -20.07 20.42 28.29
N GLU A 637 -20.76 20.11 29.38
CA GLU A 637 -20.21 19.28 30.46
C GLU A 637 -19.76 17.89 29.96
N SER A 638 -20.45 17.33 28.96
CA SER A 638 -20.05 16.08 28.29
C SER A 638 -18.67 16.19 27.65
N SER A 639 -18.33 17.34 27.06
CA SER A 639 -17.01 17.64 26.50
C SER A 639 -15.95 17.81 27.59
N ALA A 640 -16.28 18.50 28.69
CA ALA A 640 -15.38 18.62 29.83
C ALA A 640 -15.05 17.25 30.47
N LYS A 641 -16.05 16.38 30.64
CA LYS A 641 -15.88 14.99 31.10
C LYS A 641 -15.05 14.17 30.11
N ALA A 642 -15.24 14.34 28.80
CA ALA A 642 -14.42 13.69 27.79
C ALA A 642 -12.96 14.17 27.83
N ALA A 643 -12.72 15.47 28.00
CA ALA A 643 -11.38 16.06 28.12
C ALA A 643 -10.66 15.58 29.39
N ALA A 644 -11.36 15.49 30.53
CA ALA A 644 -10.82 14.95 31.77
C ALA A 644 -10.40 13.47 31.63
N ARG A 645 -11.21 12.65 30.95
CA ARG A 645 -10.87 11.25 30.65
C ARG A 645 -9.61 11.12 29.78
N VAL A 646 -9.47 11.96 28.74
CA VAL A 646 -8.26 11.96 27.88
C VAL A 646 -7.03 12.42 28.66
N ARG A 647 -7.19 13.39 29.57
CA ARG A 647 -6.11 13.89 30.42
C ARG A 647 -5.62 12.80 31.40
N ASN A 648 -6.54 12.02 31.98
CA ASN A 648 -6.22 10.90 32.86
C ASN A 648 -5.63 9.67 32.12
N GLU A 649 -5.87 9.54 30.80
CA GLU A 649 -5.26 8.49 29.97
C GLU A 649 -3.84 8.83 29.48
N ARG A 650 -3.43 10.11 29.54
CA ARG A 650 -2.10 10.55 29.10
C ARG A 650 -1.11 10.49 30.27
N PRO A 651 0.08 9.88 30.11
CA PRO A 651 1.10 9.92 31.13
C PRO A 651 1.51 11.38 31.41
N ALA A 652 1.46 11.80 32.67
CA ALA A 652 1.91 13.09 33.13
C ALA A 652 3.45 13.16 33.17
N ALA A 653 3.99 14.39 33.20
CA ALA A 653 5.43 14.57 33.42
C ALA A 653 5.80 14.01 34.80
N GLY A 654 6.63 12.95 34.82
CA GLY A 654 6.99 12.20 36.02
C GLY A 654 6.57 10.72 36.01
N ASP A 655 5.55 10.35 35.23
CA ASP A 655 5.08 8.95 35.14
C ASP A 655 6.12 8.01 34.53
N VAL A 656 6.95 8.54 33.62
CA VAL A 656 8.08 7.81 33.02
C VAL A 656 9.14 7.46 34.08
N ARG A 657 9.30 8.29 35.12
CA ARG A 657 10.27 8.07 36.20
C ARG A 657 9.77 7.10 37.26
N ARG A 658 8.44 6.98 37.42
CA ARG A 658 7.78 6.09 38.40
C ARG A 658 7.54 4.67 37.90
N GLY A 659 7.70 4.44 36.59
CA GLY A 659 7.40 3.16 35.96
C GLY A 659 5.90 2.93 35.77
N PHE A 660 5.58 1.96 34.92
CA PHE A 660 4.20 1.55 34.63
C PHE A 660 3.95 0.16 35.21
N SER A 661 2.77 -0.06 35.78
CA SER A 661 2.28 -1.39 36.17
C SER A 661 2.25 -2.37 34.98
N PRO A 662 2.16 -3.70 35.21
CA PRO A 662 2.04 -4.70 34.15
C PRO A 662 0.89 -4.44 33.16
N ASN A 663 -0.16 -3.74 33.62
CA ASN A 663 -1.33 -3.35 32.82
C ASN A 663 -1.17 -1.98 32.12
N GLY A 664 0.03 -1.39 32.15
CA GLY A 664 0.37 -0.17 31.43
C GLY A 664 -0.24 1.12 32.01
N LYS A 665 -0.65 1.12 33.29
CA LYS A 665 -1.05 2.32 34.06
C LYS A 665 0.14 2.88 34.87
N PRO A 666 0.29 4.21 35.02
CA PRO A 666 1.32 4.81 35.89
C PRO A 666 1.19 4.30 37.32
N VAL A 667 2.31 4.03 37.99
CA VAL A 667 2.31 3.69 39.42
C VAL A 667 1.85 4.91 40.23
N ALA A 668 0.81 4.73 41.05
CA ALA A 668 0.21 5.81 41.83
C ALA A 668 1.22 6.39 42.83
N ALA A 669 1.16 7.71 43.07
CA ALA A 669 1.98 8.34 44.10
C ALA A 669 1.58 7.80 45.48
N PRO A 670 2.54 7.53 46.38
CA PRO A 670 2.21 7.22 47.77
C PRO A 670 1.44 8.41 48.37
N LYS A 671 0.32 8.12 49.06
CA LYS A 671 -0.42 9.17 49.77
C LYS A 671 0.50 9.81 50.81
N PRO A 672 0.52 11.14 50.94
CA PRO A 672 1.28 11.78 52.01
C PRO A 672 0.76 11.24 53.35
N LYS A 673 1.68 10.80 54.20
CA LYS A 673 1.33 10.39 55.57
C LYS A 673 0.75 11.60 56.28
N GLU A 674 -0.43 11.45 56.87
CA GLU A 674 -0.98 12.44 57.78
C GLU A 674 0.03 12.66 58.93
N PRO A 675 0.24 13.91 59.34
CA PRO A 675 1.12 14.20 60.47
C PRO A 675 0.55 13.52 61.71
N ALA A 676 1.38 12.69 62.37
CA ALA A 676 1.07 12.16 63.68
C ALA A 676 0.99 13.32 64.68
N GLU A 677 -0.07 13.33 65.49
CA GLU A 677 -0.34 14.31 66.56
C GLU A 677 0.81 14.42 67.57
#